data_AF-A0A838FF04-F1
#
_entry.id   AF-A0A838FF04-F1
#
_cell.length_a   1.000
_cell.length_b   1.000
_cell.length_c   1.000
_cell.angle_alpha   90.00
_cell.angle_beta   90.00
_cell.angle_gamma   90.00
#
_symmetry.space_group_name_H-M   'P 1'
#
loop_
_entity.id
_entity.type
_entity.pdbx_description
1 polymer ?
#
loop_
_entity_poly.entity_id
_entity_poly.type
_entity_poly.pdbx_seq_one_letter_code
_entity_poly.pdbx_strand_id
1 'polypeptide(L)'
;MIKTCTCLLLVVCTLSCKKGLETHPAWDTNILAPLLQSSLSIDDLLTDSLIVTNNDSSISLVFSNPLFDFSLTDQVINIPDTTLTASFSLQNLNLANQSIIYPLSLGQMCQQLGIVGIFIIAANGSTFPIPEIINIATGDNEINATEFFQSADLESGFIDLTLKNELPIVISNMVFQVRNKIDQQILTQDTFVNLLPQQTQVKTIDLSGKHVEGTLIATILDLDSPGGNVLIDTSNSIIITLTAHDLVVNTATAVFPAQNIIEQDQETKYNLSGGAQLDELRIKSGTLLVNLKSTIPQQSHLEFSLPSAIDAFGNTIFVSEDLPAAPAGGTSDLTKTFDLTGYSFNLTGLSGAEYNTYSTHLVVSIDSTGELVTISKEDSVNINYTLQNIVPEYVHGYLGQQILTIEPSQTPFEVFKNVVSGTLGLEQADVTFSIVNGIGVSGQISLHDLTSMNTLTSNTVALTWDLLNAPLNIDPAAYYPFTPSYTTFELNNSNSNFKTLIENFPDQLLYSLDIVINPFGNISNYQDFAYDTSTLSVNLNLSVPLSFIANDLVLQDTFDFSLGSPEEGDPLIKEGTFNIIADNGFPFSASFQLYFYDDQMNFLDSLFTSTNNIAAALLNDACLVSEKSNTMLTFDIDENKMNRLRSSKNVIVRSKFNTTPTPPCTYLKIYNNNLLDIKLTGSFIYYSGF
;
A
#
# COMPACT_ATOMS: atom_id res chain seq x y z
N MET A 1 -21.27 -105.77 -27.99
CA MET A 1 -21.70 -106.21 -29.34
C MET A 1 -23.21 -106.19 -29.36
N ILE A 2 -23.83 -105.46 -30.30
CA ILE A 2 -25.23 -105.55 -30.79
C ILE A 2 -26.34 -105.20 -29.76
N LYS A 3 -27.16 -104.14 -29.90
CA LYS A 3 -28.19 -103.72 -30.89
C LYS A 3 -29.61 -104.02 -30.38
N THR A 4 -30.45 -102.99 -30.52
CA THR A 4 -31.91 -103.00 -30.84
C THR A 4 -32.95 -103.15 -29.72
N CYS A 5 -33.62 -102.01 -29.47
CA CYS A 5 -35.07 -101.76 -29.56
C CYS A 5 -36.03 -102.65 -28.76
N THR A 6 -36.78 -102.05 -27.83
CA THR A 6 -38.13 -102.52 -27.50
C THR A 6 -39.03 -101.36 -27.06
N CYS A 7 -40.28 -101.50 -27.49
CA CYS A 7 -41.35 -100.54 -27.60
C CYS A 7 -42.12 -100.30 -26.29
N LEU A 8 -42.53 -99.04 -26.15
CA LEU A 8 -43.63 -98.41 -25.42
C LEU A 8 -44.69 -99.32 -24.75
N LEU A 9 -44.90 -99.10 -23.44
CA LEU A 9 -46.05 -99.58 -22.66
C LEU A 9 -46.84 -98.37 -22.13
N LEU A 10 -48.16 -98.40 -22.35
CA LEU A 10 -49.13 -97.38 -22.00
C LEU A 10 -50.04 -97.91 -20.89
N VAL A 11 -50.07 -97.28 -19.71
CA VAL A 11 -51.22 -97.31 -18.77
C VAL A 11 -51.31 -95.99 -17.99
N VAL A 12 -52.55 -95.49 -17.95
CA VAL A 12 -53.07 -94.21 -17.46
C VAL A 12 -53.09 -94.10 -15.93
N CYS A 13 -52.77 -92.92 -15.38
CA CYS A 13 -53.38 -92.41 -14.14
C CYS A 13 -53.42 -90.86 -14.09
N THR A 14 -54.65 -90.36 -13.95
CA THR A 14 -55.09 -89.14 -13.25
C THR A 14 -54.61 -87.75 -13.73
N LEU A 15 -55.50 -87.11 -14.50
CA LEU A 15 -55.67 -85.66 -14.57
C LEU A 15 -56.28 -85.14 -13.27
N SER A 16 -55.60 -84.21 -12.59
CA SER A 16 -56.21 -83.27 -11.66
C SER A 16 -55.81 -81.86 -12.09
N CYS A 17 -56.80 -81.09 -12.52
CA CYS A 17 -56.68 -79.70 -12.91
C CYS A 17 -56.58 -78.86 -11.63
N LYS A 18 -55.37 -78.45 -11.26
CA LYS A 18 -55.15 -77.52 -10.15
C LYS A 18 -55.35 -76.10 -10.69
N LYS A 19 -56.37 -75.42 -10.16
CA LYS A 19 -56.70 -74.00 -10.36
C LYS A 19 -55.41 -73.16 -10.32
N GLY A 20 -55.19 -72.33 -11.34
CA GLY A 20 -54.03 -71.44 -11.41
C GLY A 20 -53.88 -70.68 -10.10
N LEU A 21 -52.70 -70.81 -9.48
CA LEU A 21 -52.31 -69.95 -8.38
C LEU A 21 -52.14 -68.54 -8.96
N GLU A 22 -53.17 -67.72 -8.83
CA GLU A 22 -52.96 -66.28 -8.63
C GLU A 22 -52.21 -66.16 -7.30
N THR A 23 -50.89 -66.00 -7.37
CA THR A 23 -50.13 -65.52 -6.23
C THR A 23 -50.42 -64.02 -6.13
N HIS A 24 -50.91 -63.62 -4.95
CA HIS A 24 -51.31 -62.28 -4.49
C HIS A 24 -52.77 -61.90 -4.75
N PRO A 25 -53.66 -62.01 -3.73
CA PRO A 25 -54.95 -61.33 -3.78
C PRO A 25 -54.73 -59.81 -3.74
N ALA A 26 -55.12 -59.11 -4.81
CA ALA A 26 -55.17 -57.65 -4.83
C ALA A 26 -56.40 -57.16 -4.04
N TRP A 27 -56.18 -56.25 -3.10
CA TRP A 27 -57.26 -55.51 -2.43
C TRP A 27 -57.20 -54.06 -2.88
N ASP A 28 -58.19 -53.61 -3.62
CA ASP A 28 -58.41 -52.20 -3.94
C ASP A 28 -58.94 -51.50 -2.67
N THR A 29 -58.04 -51.02 -1.81
CA THR A 29 -58.43 -50.23 -0.63
C THR A 29 -58.40 -48.75 -0.99
N ASN A 30 -59.58 -48.16 -1.23
CA ASN A 30 -59.74 -46.70 -1.27
C ASN A 30 -59.64 -46.14 0.15
N ILE A 31 -58.50 -45.52 0.48
CA ILE A 31 -58.28 -44.84 1.76
C ILE A 31 -58.26 -43.33 1.50
N LEU A 32 -59.18 -42.59 2.12
CA LEU A 32 -59.16 -41.12 2.15
C LEU A 32 -58.35 -40.67 3.37
N ALA A 33 -57.14 -40.15 3.16
CA ALA A 33 -56.27 -39.68 4.24
C ALA A 33 -55.82 -38.23 4.03
N PRO A 34 -55.71 -37.41 5.10
CA PRO A 34 -54.95 -36.17 5.05
C PRO A 34 -53.46 -36.54 4.91
N LEU A 35 -52.82 -36.03 3.86
CA LEU A 35 -51.41 -36.30 3.56
C LEU A 35 -50.49 -35.18 4.06
N LEU A 36 -50.95 -33.94 3.96
CA LEU A 36 -50.19 -32.76 4.33
C LEU A 36 -51.15 -31.67 4.81
N GLN A 37 -50.76 -30.96 5.85
CA GLN A 37 -51.37 -29.69 6.23
C GLN A 37 -50.24 -28.69 6.48
N SER A 38 -50.29 -27.55 5.81
CA SER A 38 -49.32 -26.47 5.93
C SER A 38 -50.03 -25.11 5.90
N SER A 39 -49.38 -24.09 6.44
CA SER A 39 -49.79 -22.69 6.33
C SER A 39 -48.61 -21.91 5.78
N LEU A 40 -48.84 -21.12 4.75
CA LEU A 40 -47.81 -20.30 4.09
C LEU A 40 -48.09 -18.82 4.36
N SER A 41 -47.10 -18.13 4.88
CA SER A 41 -47.03 -16.68 5.04
C SER A 41 -46.29 -16.05 3.86
N ILE A 42 -46.15 -14.72 3.87
CA ILE A 42 -45.32 -14.03 2.86
C ILE A 42 -43.82 -14.33 3.04
N ASP A 43 -43.40 -14.62 4.28
CA ASP A 43 -42.03 -14.99 4.62
C ASP A 43 -41.66 -16.36 4.03
N ASP A 44 -42.65 -17.22 3.81
CA ASP A 44 -42.44 -18.50 3.11
C ASP A 44 -42.36 -18.35 1.58
N LEU A 45 -42.73 -17.18 1.03
CA LEU A 45 -42.78 -16.89 -0.41
C LEU A 45 -41.60 -16.04 -0.90
N LEU A 46 -40.99 -15.27 -0.01
CA LEU A 46 -39.85 -14.38 -0.27
C LEU A 46 -38.74 -14.70 0.74
N THR A 47 -37.48 -14.48 0.39
CA THR A 47 -36.38 -14.77 1.33
C THR A 47 -36.46 -13.88 2.58
N ASP A 48 -36.44 -14.47 3.78
CA ASP A 48 -36.52 -13.77 5.09
C ASP A 48 -35.61 -12.53 5.21
N SER A 49 -34.43 -12.54 4.58
CA SER A 49 -33.47 -11.42 4.63
C SER A 49 -33.94 -10.16 3.89
N LEU A 50 -35.02 -10.25 3.11
CA LEU A 50 -35.54 -9.18 2.29
C LEU A 50 -36.82 -8.55 2.85
N ILE A 51 -37.31 -8.99 4.01
CA ILE A 51 -38.64 -8.62 4.51
C ILE A 51 -38.56 -7.91 5.85
N VAL A 52 -39.27 -6.79 5.98
CA VAL A 52 -39.47 -6.08 7.24
C VAL A 52 -40.96 -5.92 7.52
N THR A 53 -41.40 -6.32 8.71
CA THR A 53 -42.75 -6.05 9.20
C THR A 53 -42.79 -4.66 9.87
N ASN A 54 -43.63 -3.78 9.34
CA ASN A 54 -43.86 -2.43 9.88
C ASN A 54 -44.73 -2.46 11.15
N ASN A 55 -44.75 -1.35 11.89
CA ASN A 55 -45.57 -1.22 13.11
C ASN A 55 -47.07 -1.43 12.88
N ASP A 56 -47.57 -1.17 11.67
CA ASP A 56 -48.96 -1.40 11.26
C ASP A 56 -49.21 -2.85 10.79
N SER A 57 -48.25 -3.76 11.00
CA SER A 57 -48.25 -5.15 10.51
C SER A 57 -48.20 -5.32 8.99
N SER A 58 -48.02 -4.23 8.24
CA SER A 58 -47.77 -4.32 6.80
C SER A 58 -46.33 -4.72 6.51
N ILE A 59 -46.12 -5.25 5.32
CA ILE A 59 -44.83 -5.81 4.93
C ILE A 59 -44.13 -4.90 3.92
N SER A 60 -42.82 -4.70 4.09
CA SER A 60 -41.95 -4.02 3.14
C SER A 60 -40.81 -4.93 2.70
N LEU A 61 -40.48 -4.88 1.41
CA LEU A 61 -39.29 -5.47 0.82
C LEU A 61 -38.11 -4.51 1.02
N VAL A 62 -37.05 -4.96 1.69
CA VAL A 62 -35.83 -4.19 1.92
C VAL A 62 -34.64 -4.91 1.28
N PHE A 63 -33.87 -4.20 0.46
CA PHE A 63 -32.72 -4.78 -0.24
C PHE A 63 -31.61 -3.73 -0.39
N SER A 64 -30.36 -4.10 -0.13
CA SER A 64 -29.20 -3.22 -0.33
C SER A 64 -28.35 -3.76 -1.48
N ASN A 65 -28.17 -2.95 -2.53
CA ASN A 65 -27.31 -3.27 -3.66
C ASN A 65 -26.06 -2.39 -3.67
N PRO A 66 -24.84 -2.95 -3.57
CA PRO A 66 -23.63 -2.19 -3.79
C PRO A 66 -23.54 -1.80 -5.27
N LEU A 67 -23.43 -0.51 -5.54
CA LEU A 67 -23.16 0.00 -6.89
C LEU A 67 -21.67 0.00 -7.16
N PHE A 68 -20.91 0.61 -6.26
CA PHE A 68 -19.48 0.87 -6.42
C PHE A 68 -18.81 0.80 -5.05
N ASP A 69 -17.64 0.18 -5.01
CA ASP A 69 -16.78 0.14 -3.83
C ASP A 69 -15.37 0.54 -4.25
N PHE A 70 -14.75 1.41 -3.46
CA PHE A 70 -13.45 1.99 -3.74
C PHE A 70 -12.54 1.85 -2.54
N SER A 71 -11.37 1.27 -2.74
CA SER A 71 -10.30 1.18 -1.75
C SER A 71 -9.16 2.15 -2.06
N LEU A 72 -8.54 2.68 -1.01
CA LEU A 72 -7.37 3.56 -1.11
C LEU A 72 -6.17 2.92 -1.79
N THR A 73 -5.99 1.61 -1.64
CA THR A 73 -4.86 0.85 -2.21
C THR A 73 -4.82 0.89 -3.73
N ASP A 74 -5.96 1.16 -4.38
CA ASP A 74 -6.07 1.01 -5.82
C ASP A 74 -5.79 2.32 -6.58
N GLN A 75 -6.10 3.53 -6.07
CA GLN A 75 -5.94 4.77 -6.87
C GLN A 75 -5.72 6.13 -6.15
N VAL A 76 -5.86 6.31 -4.82
CA VAL A 76 -5.83 7.69 -4.24
C VAL A 76 -4.42 8.26 -4.14
N ILE A 77 -3.46 7.48 -3.62
CA ILE A 77 -2.06 7.91 -3.54
C ILE A 77 -1.19 6.80 -4.10
N ASN A 78 -0.77 6.99 -5.34
CA ASN A 78 0.29 6.19 -5.92
C ASN A 78 1.64 6.78 -5.49
N ILE A 79 2.45 6.00 -4.78
CA ILE A 79 3.84 6.34 -4.52
C ILE A 79 4.66 5.73 -5.67
N PRO A 80 5.07 6.53 -6.68
CA PRO A 80 5.78 5.98 -7.84
C PRO A 80 7.11 5.31 -7.47
N ASP A 81 7.64 4.48 -8.35
CA ASP A 81 9.04 4.11 -8.24
C ASP A 81 9.89 5.32 -8.62
N THR A 82 10.64 5.87 -7.66
CA THR A 82 11.44 7.09 -7.89
C THR A 82 12.85 6.88 -7.39
N THR A 83 13.81 7.29 -8.23
CA THR A 83 15.22 7.39 -7.84
C THR A 83 15.58 8.85 -7.63
N LEU A 84 16.12 9.17 -6.47
CA LEU A 84 16.59 10.50 -6.09
C LEU A 84 18.10 10.43 -5.84
N THR A 85 18.83 11.43 -6.31
CA THR A 85 20.29 11.48 -6.19
C THR A 85 20.68 12.56 -5.19
N ALA A 86 21.48 12.21 -4.20
CA ALA A 86 22.18 13.13 -3.32
C ALA A 86 23.69 13.09 -3.59
N SER A 87 24.34 14.24 -3.52
CA SER A 87 25.78 14.37 -3.69
C SER A 87 26.37 15.01 -2.44
N PHE A 88 27.37 14.34 -1.88
CA PHE A 88 28.05 14.75 -0.66
C PHE A 88 29.51 15.03 -1.00
N SER A 89 29.90 16.30 -0.91
CA SER A 89 31.29 16.74 -1.06
C SER A 89 32.02 16.67 0.27
N LEU A 90 33.33 16.46 0.23
CA LEU A 90 34.19 16.51 1.41
C LEU A 90 34.13 17.91 2.05
N GLN A 91 33.91 17.99 3.36
CA GLN A 91 33.90 19.25 4.10
C GLN A 91 35.27 19.55 4.70
N ASN A 92 35.83 18.53 5.36
CA ASN A 92 37.04 18.65 6.16
C ASN A 92 38.11 17.73 5.58
N LEU A 93 39.31 18.28 5.41
CA LEU A 93 40.48 17.51 5.02
C LEU A 93 41.69 18.09 5.76
N ASN A 94 41.94 17.55 6.95
CA ASN A 94 42.96 18.04 7.88
C ASN A 94 44.22 17.19 7.78
N LEU A 95 45.38 17.85 7.85
CA LEU A 95 46.66 17.18 8.04
C LEU A 95 47.06 17.21 9.52
N ALA A 96 47.77 16.17 9.97
CA ALA A 96 48.30 16.13 11.32
C ALA A 96 49.37 17.23 11.53
N ASN A 97 49.44 17.79 12.74
CA ASN A 97 50.48 18.75 13.10
C ASN A 97 51.86 18.12 12.92
N GLN A 98 52.77 18.84 12.28
CA GLN A 98 54.13 18.38 12.01
C GLN A 98 55.15 19.33 12.63
N SER A 99 56.24 18.78 13.17
CA SER A 99 57.33 19.58 13.70
C SER A 99 58.66 19.07 13.20
N ILE A 100 59.44 19.95 12.58
CA ILE A 100 60.77 19.65 12.05
C ILE A 100 61.78 20.52 12.78
N ILE A 101 62.81 19.89 13.36
CA ILE A 101 63.90 20.57 14.04
C ILE A 101 65.14 20.50 13.14
N TYR A 102 65.68 21.67 12.81
CA TYR A 102 66.86 21.85 11.99
C TYR A 102 67.92 22.66 12.76
N PRO A 103 68.98 22.02 13.26
CA PRO A 103 70.09 22.72 13.89
C PRO A 103 71.07 23.26 12.84
N LEU A 104 71.32 24.57 12.84
CA LEU A 104 72.38 25.19 12.05
C LEU A 104 73.56 25.56 12.96
N SER A 105 74.62 24.75 12.91
CA SER A 105 75.79 24.93 13.77
C SER A 105 76.66 26.13 13.37
N LEU A 106 77.35 26.70 14.35
CA LEU A 106 78.38 27.72 14.16
C LEU A 106 79.46 27.24 13.20
N GLY A 107 79.87 25.98 13.30
CA GLY A 107 80.83 25.37 12.37
C GLY A 107 80.35 25.40 10.92
N GLN A 108 79.07 25.07 10.66
CA GLN A 108 78.46 25.15 9.33
C GLN A 108 78.38 26.59 8.82
N MET A 109 77.95 27.53 9.66
CA MET A 109 77.93 28.96 9.29
C MET A 109 79.34 29.48 8.97
N CYS A 110 80.35 29.06 9.74
CA CYS A 110 81.74 29.48 9.53
C CYS A 110 82.31 29.02 8.18
N GLN A 111 81.83 27.92 7.60
CA GLN A 111 82.25 27.51 6.25
C GLN A 111 81.90 28.57 5.19
N GLN A 112 80.89 29.40 5.44
CA GLN A 112 80.44 30.49 4.57
C GLN A 112 81.16 31.82 4.86
N LEU A 113 81.88 31.94 5.98
CA LEU A 113 82.55 33.19 6.44
C LEU A 113 83.98 33.37 5.88
N GLY A 114 84.43 32.52 4.95
CA GLY A 114 85.76 32.59 4.35
C GLY A 114 86.89 32.49 5.39
N ILE A 115 87.91 33.35 5.28
CA ILE A 115 89.10 33.33 6.16
C ILE A 115 88.71 33.54 7.63
N VAL A 116 87.71 34.37 7.93
CA VAL A 116 87.23 34.62 9.29
C VAL A 116 86.65 33.34 9.89
N GLY A 117 85.87 32.60 9.11
CA GLY A 117 85.33 31.31 9.50
C GLY A 117 86.40 30.28 9.82
N ILE A 118 87.49 30.22 9.04
CA ILE A 118 88.63 29.33 9.31
C ILE A 118 89.25 29.63 10.68
N PHE A 119 89.38 30.90 11.06
CA PHE A 119 89.90 31.29 12.37
C PHE A 119 88.95 30.92 13.51
N ILE A 120 87.65 31.12 13.34
CA ILE A 120 86.63 30.72 14.33
C ILE A 120 86.65 29.19 14.52
N ILE A 121 86.72 28.43 13.44
CA ILE A 121 86.79 26.96 13.48
C ILE A 121 88.09 26.50 14.17
N ALA A 122 89.23 27.12 13.86
CA ALA A 122 90.52 26.77 14.46
C ALA A 122 90.60 27.12 15.96
N ALA A 123 89.80 28.07 16.43
CA ALA A 123 89.72 28.50 17.83
C ALA A 123 88.70 27.70 18.66
N ASN A 124 88.10 26.64 18.11
CA ASN A 124 87.17 25.77 18.82
C ASN A 124 87.74 25.26 20.16
N GLY A 125 86.95 25.35 21.23
CA GLY A 125 87.33 24.98 22.60
C GLY A 125 88.16 26.03 23.34
N SER A 126 88.42 27.20 22.74
CA SER A 126 89.17 28.30 23.35
C SER A 126 88.34 29.58 23.43
N THR A 127 88.68 30.46 24.38
CA THR A 127 88.12 31.82 24.41
C THR A 127 88.85 32.68 23.38
N PHE A 128 88.12 33.17 22.38
CA PHE A 128 88.67 33.96 21.29
C PHE A 128 87.64 35.01 20.83
N PRO A 129 88.07 36.19 20.35
CA PRO A 129 87.16 37.18 19.82
C PRO A 129 86.53 36.71 18.50
N ILE A 130 85.21 36.56 18.48
CA ILE A 130 84.43 36.52 17.24
C ILE A 130 84.27 37.98 16.77
N PRO A 131 84.74 38.34 15.56
CA PRO A 131 84.56 39.70 15.03
C PRO A 131 83.09 39.99 14.74
N GLU A 132 82.78 41.27 14.51
CA GLU A 132 81.46 41.67 14.04
C GLU A 132 81.10 40.93 12.74
N ILE A 133 79.89 40.38 12.70
CA ILE A 133 79.30 39.69 11.56
C ILE A 133 78.25 40.64 10.98
N ILE A 134 78.36 40.96 9.69
CA ILE A 134 77.45 41.88 9.00
C ILE A 134 76.99 41.23 7.71
N ASN A 135 75.66 41.15 7.52
CA ASN A 135 74.99 40.75 6.30
C ASN A 135 75.49 39.42 5.72
N ILE A 136 75.51 38.38 6.54
CA ILE A 136 75.90 37.04 6.11
C ILE A 136 74.67 36.21 5.77
N ALA A 137 74.63 35.75 4.52
CA ALA A 137 73.67 34.75 4.09
C ALA A 137 74.22 33.33 4.33
N THR A 138 73.36 32.40 4.71
CA THR A 138 73.65 30.97 4.56
C THR A 138 73.32 30.53 3.15
N GLY A 139 73.96 29.46 2.68
CA GLY A 139 73.46 28.77 1.49
C GLY A 139 72.07 28.16 1.70
N ASP A 140 71.51 27.59 0.64
CA ASP A 140 70.27 26.83 0.68
C ASP A 140 70.44 25.57 1.55
N ASN A 141 69.53 25.37 2.50
CA ASN A 141 69.48 24.17 3.33
C ASN A 141 68.18 23.43 3.09
N GLU A 142 68.26 22.16 2.69
CA GLU A 142 67.09 21.35 2.41
C GLU A 142 66.43 20.84 3.71
N ILE A 143 65.11 20.97 3.77
CA ILE A 143 64.24 20.43 4.80
C ILE A 143 63.34 19.38 4.14
N ASN A 144 63.40 18.14 4.61
CA ASN A 144 62.63 17.03 4.06
C ASN A 144 61.50 16.64 5.02
N ALA A 145 60.26 16.79 4.56
CA ALA A 145 59.00 16.43 5.22
C ALA A 145 58.23 15.33 4.46
N THR A 146 58.84 14.70 3.46
CA THR A 146 58.18 13.77 2.51
C THR A 146 57.60 12.51 3.13
N GLU A 147 58.00 12.18 4.37
CA GLU A 147 57.39 11.10 5.15
C GLU A 147 55.96 11.43 5.59
N PHE A 148 55.61 12.72 5.68
CA PHE A 148 54.30 13.19 6.16
C PHE A 148 53.41 13.68 5.01
N PHE A 149 53.98 14.41 4.06
CA PHE A 149 53.28 14.84 2.84
C PHE A 149 54.28 15.13 1.71
N GLN A 150 53.86 14.92 0.46
CA GLN A 150 54.64 15.26 -0.73
C GLN A 150 54.26 16.63 -1.29
N SER A 151 52.98 16.97 -1.27
CA SER A 151 52.45 18.26 -1.72
C SER A 151 51.11 18.53 -1.07
N ALA A 152 50.81 19.79 -0.76
CA ALA A 152 49.54 20.21 -0.19
C ALA A 152 49.16 21.60 -0.70
N ASP A 153 47.96 21.73 -1.26
CA ASP A 153 47.32 23.01 -1.54
C ASP A 153 46.47 23.39 -0.32
N LEU A 154 46.93 24.38 0.45
CA LEU A 154 46.31 24.74 1.71
C LEU A 154 45.12 25.69 1.50
N GLU A 155 43.99 25.35 2.11
CA GLU A 155 42.91 26.30 2.34
C GLU A 155 43.30 27.26 3.47
N SER A 156 43.74 26.69 4.60
CA SER A 156 44.20 27.43 5.77
C SER A 156 45.25 26.65 6.55
N GLY A 157 46.02 27.35 7.38
CA GLY A 157 46.93 26.74 8.33
C GLY A 157 48.08 27.66 8.70
N PHE A 158 48.87 27.24 9.69
CA PHE A 158 49.96 28.05 10.24
C PHE A 158 51.26 27.27 10.29
N ILE A 159 52.35 28.02 10.28
CA ILE A 159 53.68 27.53 10.63
C ILE A 159 54.29 28.43 11.71
N ASP A 160 54.61 27.83 12.85
CA ASP A 160 55.40 28.44 13.90
C ASP A 160 56.89 28.25 13.58
N LEU A 161 57.55 29.37 13.28
CA LEU A 161 59.00 29.46 13.16
C LEU A 161 59.60 29.83 14.51
N THR A 162 60.12 28.83 15.20
CA THR A 162 60.80 28.97 16.50
C THR A 162 62.30 28.94 16.29
N LEU A 163 63.00 29.96 16.79
CA LEU A 163 64.45 30.05 16.77
C LEU A 163 65.01 30.13 18.17
N LYS A 164 65.93 29.23 18.50
CA LYS A 164 66.73 29.29 19.72
C LYS A 164 68.18 29.59 19.34
N ASN A 165 68.71 30.69 19.85
CA ASN A 165 70.12 31.03 19.68
C ASN A 165 70.96 30.30 20.73
N GLU A 166 71.59 29.18 20.38
CA GLU A 166 72.57 28.54 21.28
C GLU A 166 73.99 29.05 21.04
N LEU A 167 74.19 29.99 20.10
CA LEU A 167 75.48 30.62 19.89
C LEU A 167 75.88 31.44 21.14
N PRO A 168 77.19 31.56 21.41
CA PRO A 168 77.67 32.33 22.55
C PRO A 168 77.60 33.85 22.33
N ILE A 169 77.10 34.32 21.17
CA ILE A 169 77.00 35.72 20.76
C ILE A 169 75.54 36.13 20.52
N VAL A 170 75.24 37.42 20.68
CA VAL A 170 73.93 37.99 20.35
C VAL A 170 73.75 37.99 18.84
N ILE A 171 72.56 37.63 18.36
CA ILE A 171 72.15 37.86 16.97
C ILE A 171 71.33 39.15 16.95
N SER A 172 71.90 40.23 16.41
CA SER A 172 71.24 41.54 16.42
C SER A 172 70.11 41.62 15.40
N ASN A 173 70.28 40.96 14.25
CA ASN A 173 69.31 40.89 13.17
C ASN A 173 69.50 39.56 12.42
N MET A 174 68.40 38.90 12.07
CA MET A 174 68.41 37.71 11.23
C MET A 174 67.16 37.65 10.37
N VAL A 175 67.32 37.64 9.05
CA VAL A 175 66.23 37.45 8.09
C VAL A 175 66.22 35.99 7.65
N PHE A 176 65.19 35.25 8.03
CA PHE A 176 65.02 33.84 7.70
C PHE A 176 63.92 33.68 6.65
N GLN A 177 64.18 32.85 5.64
CA GLN A 177 63.23 32.52 4.57
C GLN A 177 63.05 31.01 4.45
N VAL A 178 61.82 30.58 4.25
CA VAL A 178 61.46 29.22 3.82
C VAL A 178 60.71 29.31 2.50
N ARG A 179 61.10 28.47 1.55
CA ARG A 179 60.47 28.36 0.23
C ARG A 179 60.37 26.92 -0.21
N ASN A 180 59.48 26.66 -1.16
CA ASN A 180 59.42 25.40 -1.88
C ASN A 180 60.70 25.14 -2.68
N LYS A 181 61.03 23.87 -2.90
CA LYS A 181 62.24 23.46 -3.63
C LYS A 181 62.03 23.45 -5.14
N ILE A 182 60.85 23.08 -5.64
CA ILE A 182 60.59 22.94 -7.07
C ILE A 182 60.07 24.26 -7.64
N ASP A 183 58.94 24.76 -7.18
CA ASP A 183 58.33 25.99 -7.73
C ASP A 183 58.97 27.30 -7.21
N GLN A 184 59.83 27.19 -6.19
CA GLN A 184 60.54 28.29 -5.54
C GLN A 184 59.62 29.31 -4.83
N GLN A 185 58.34 29.00 -4.63
CA GLN A 185 57.39 29.85 -3.92
C GLN A 185 57.87 30.10 -2.49
N ILE A 186 57.94 31.37 -2.09
CA ILE A 186 58.28 31.75 -0.71
C ILE A 186 57.08 31.46 0.19
N LEU A 187 57.23 30.51 1.09
CA LEU A 187 56.23 30.15 2.09
C LEU A 187 56.26 31.13 3.25
N THR A 188 57.44 31.55 3.69
CA THR A 188 57.59 32.56 4.73
C THR A 188 58.92 33.29 4.63
N GLN A 189 58.92 34.55 5.07
CA GLN A 189 60.12 35.32 5.33
C GLN A 189 59.86 36.25 6.53
N ASP A 190 60.66 36.13 7.58
CA ASP A 190 60.51 36.97 8.78
C ASP A 190 61.88 37.37 9.34
N THR A 191 61.89 38.40 10.19
CA THR A 191 63.07 38.98 10.82
C THR A 191 63.03 38.79 12.33
N PHE A 192 64.15 38.33 12.87
CA PHE A 192 64.39 38.15 14.30
C PHE A 192 65.44 39.15 14.74
N VAL A 193 65.10 39.94 15.77
CA VAL A 193 65.96 41.02 16.25
C VAL A 193 66.36 40.78 17.70
N ASN A 194 67.60 41.12 18.00
CA ASN A 194 68.17 41.09 19.35
C ASN A 194 67.92 39.75 20.09
N LEU A 195 68.27 38.64 19.44
CA LEU A 195 68.17 37.29 20.01
C LEU A 195 69.44 36.98 20.82
N LEU A 196 69.34 37.11 22.15
CA LEU A 196 70.43 36.88 23.09
C LEU A 196 70.86 35.40 23.13
N PRO A 197 72.09 35.08 23.59
CA PRO A 197 72.48 33.70 23.85
C PRO A 197 71.46 32.98 24.75
N GLN A 198 71.13 31.75 24.37
CA GLN A 198 70.12 30.88 24.97
C GLN A 198 68.66 31.39 24.88
N GLN A 199 68.40 32.50 24.20
CA GLN A 199 67.04 33.01 24.02
C GLN A 199 66.32 32.27 22.89
N THR A 200 65.01 32.11 23.07
CA THR A 200 64.08 31.64 22.05
C THR A 200 63.13 32.76 21.62
N GLN A 201 62.88 32.88 20.33
CA GLN A 201 61.82 33.69 19.75
C GLN A 201 60.97 32.84 18.81
N VAL A 202 59.66 33.14 18.74
CA VAL A 202 58.69 32.42 17.91
C VAL A 202 57.96 33.42 17.03
N LYS A 203 57.76 33.07 15.76
CA LYS A 203 56.90 33.78 14.82
C LYS A 203 55.90 32.82 14.21
N THR A 204 54.61 33.12 14.31
CA THR A 204 53.54 32.38 13.65
C THR A 204 53.27 33.00 12.29
N ILE A 205 53.31 32.20 11.24
CA ILE A 205 53.08 32.64 9.86
C ILE A 205 51.88 31.92 9.27
N ASP A 206 51.03 32.67 8.59
CA ASP A 206 49.87 32.18 7.85
C ASP A 206 50.30 31.54 6.52
N LEU A 207 49.83 30.31 6.29
CA LEU A 207 50.04 29.52 5.08
C LEU A 207 48.79 29.41 4.20
N SER A 208 47.70 30.11 4.53
CA SER A 208 46.44 30.06 3.80
C SER A 208 46.62 30.39 2.31
N GLY A 209 46.05 29.55 1.44
CA GLY A 209 46.11 29.69 -0.01
C GLY A 209 47.46 29.38 -0.66
N LYS A 210 48.42 28.81 0.08
CA LYS A 210 49.76 28.45 -0.45
C LYS A 210 49.83 27.00 -0.90
N HIS A 211 50.68 26.75 -1.88
CA HIS A 211 51.13 25.41 -2.24
C HIS A 211 52.36 25.08 -1.40
N VAL A 212 52.36 23.95 -0.69
CA VAL A 212 53.48 23.53 0.16
C VAL A 212 54.00 22.20 -0.33
N GLU A 213 55.30 22.16 -0.62
CA GLU A 213 55.99 20.93 -1.02
C GLU A 213 56.54 20.19 0.20
N GLY A 214 56.63 18.86 0.11
CA GLY A 214 57.28 18.01 1.12
C GLY A 214 58.80 18.22 1.20
N THR A 215 59.39 18.89 0.20
CA THR A 215 60.79 19.31 0.24
C THR A 215 60.88 20.82 0.19
N LEU A 216 61.42 21.42 1.25
CA LEU A 216 61.54 22.87 1.42
C LEU A 216 63.01 23.28 1.43
N ILE A 217 63.27 24.55 1.17
CA ILE A 217 64.57 25.19 1.31
C ILE A 217 64.46 26.27 2.39
N ALA A 218 65.33 26.17 3.39
CA ALA A 218 65.54 27.19 4.42
C ALA A 218 66.85 27.94 4.18
N THR A 219 66.76 29.26 4.23
CA THR A 219 67.90 30.15 3.96
C THR A 219 67.87 31.33 4.94
N ILE A 220 68.98 31.59 5.63
CA ILE A 220 69.22 32.87 6.29
C ILE A 220 69.72 33.82 5.21
N LEU A 221 68.95 34.87 4.92
CA LEU A 221 69.30 35.86 3.90
C LEU A 221 70.24 36.94 4.45
N ASP A 222 70.14 37.21 5.74
CA ASP A 222 70.89 38.24 6.44
C ASP A 222 71.07 37.79 7.90
N LEU A 223 72.30 37.87 8.40
CA LEU A 223 72.68 37.58 9.77
C LEU A 223 73.70 38.62 10.24
N ASP A 224 73.31 39.36 11.27
CA ASP A 224 74.15 40.34 11.94
C ASP A 224 74.42 39.93 13.38
N SER A 225 75.66 40.13 13.82
CA SER A 225 76.07 40.00 15.21
C SER A 225 77.16 41.00 15.55
N PRO A 226 77.10 41.68 16.72
CA PRO A 226 78.18 42.55 17.17
C PRO A 226 79.48 41.79 17.50
N GLY A 227 79.47 40.45 17.45
CA GLY A 227 80.60 39.62 17.86
C GLY A 227 80.82 39.65 19.37
N GLY A 228 82.00 39.22 19.81
CA GLY A 228 82.35 39.25 21.23
C GLY A 228 83.50 38.31 21.58
N ASN A 229 84.12 38.53 22.74
CA ASN A 229 85.13 37.62 23.28
C ASN A 229 84.46 36.51 24.09
N VAL A 230 84.36 35.33 23.50
CA VAL A 230 83.52 34.23 24.00
C VAL A 230 84.25 32.89 23.89
N LEU A 231 83.81 31.91 24.68
CA LEU A 231 84.23 30.52 24.47
C LEU A 231 83.60 30.01 23.17
N ILE A 232 84.44 29.67 22.19
CA ILE A 232 83.96 29.17 20.90
C ILE A 232 83.72 27.67 21.02
N ASP A 233 82.49 27.26 20.77
CA ASP A 233 82.12 25.87 20.52
C ASP A 233 81.41 25.80 19.17
N THR A 234 82.07 25.20 18.18
CA THR A 234 81.56 25.10 16.81
C THR A 234 80.32 24.21 16.68
N SER A 235 79.97 23.46 17.73
CA SER A 235 78.72 22.69 17.81
C SER A 235 77.52 23.52 18.27
N ASN A 236 77.74 24.70 18.87
CA ASN A 236 76.65 25.61 19.21
C ASN A 236 75.88 25.99 17.96
N SER A 237 74.56 25.98 18.04
CA SER A 237 73.70 26.07 16.86
C SER A 237 72.61 27.14 17.02
N ILE A 238 72.13 27.65 15.89
CA ILE A 238 70.79 28.23 15.83
C ILE A 238 69.85 27.05 15.63
N ILE A 239 69.04 26.73 16.64
CA ILE A 239 68.04 25.66 16.53
C ILE A 239 66.79 26.26 15.90
N ILE A 240 66.47 25.81 14.70
CA ILE A 240 65.30 26.21 13.94
C ILE A 240 64.26 25.12 14.10
N THR A 241 63.10 25.44 14.65
CA THR A 241 61.97 24.51 14.74
C THR A 241 60.83 25.08 13.92
N LEU A 242 60.40 24.33 12.91
CA LEU A 242 59.23 24.62 12.09
C LEU A 242 58.11 23.72 12.56
N THR A 243 57.06 24.29 13.14
CA THR A 243 55.87 23.53 13.55
C THR A 243 54.67 23.96 12.72
N ALA A 244 54.24 23.10 11.81
CA ALA A 244 53.02 23.30 11.02
C ALA A 244 51.82 22.73 11.78
N HIS A 245 50.74 23.50 11.88
CA HIS A 245 49.53 23.11 12.60
C HIS A 245 48.27 23.73 11.99
N ASP A 246 47.11 23.17 12.37
CA ASP A 246 45.79 23.58 11.89
C ASP A 246 45.69 23.60 10.36
N LEU A 247 46.36 22.64 9.72
CA LEU A 247 46.46 22.53 8.27
C LEU A 247 45.17 21.94 7.69
N VAL A 248 44.44 22.76 6.94
CA VAL A 248 43.27 22.36 6.14
C VAL A 248 43.65 22.47 4.67
N VAL A 249 43.43 21.41 3.91
CA VAL A 249 43.83 21.33 2.49
C VAL A 249 42.63 21.30 1.55
N ASN A 250 42.80 21.92 0.38
CA ASN A 250 41.91 21.70 -0.77
C ASN A 250 42.26 20.40 -1.49
N THR A 251 43.55 20.10 -1.63
CA THR A 251 44.05 18.82 -2.15
C THR A 251 45.43 18.57 -1.56
N ALA A 252 45.76 17.32 -1.25
CA ALA A 252 47.10 16.96 -0.81
C ALA A 252 47.44 15.52 -1.15
N THR A 253 48.73 15.28 -1.39
CA THR A 253 49.32 13.95 -1.38
C THR A 253 50.03 13.77 -0.04
N ALA A 254 49.35 13.15 0.92
CA ALA A 254 49.76 13.14 2.32
C ALA A 254 49.30 11.88 3.07
N VAL A 255 49.80 11.73 4.30
CA VAL A 255 49.25 10.79 5.28
C VAL A 255 48.16 11.51 6.08
N PHE A 256 46.91 11.18 5.82
CA PHE A 256 45.75 11.72 6.51
C PHE A 256 45.49 10.94 7.81
N PRO A 257 45.35 11.63 8.96
CA PRO A 257 44.92 10.99 10.19
C PRO A 257 43.47 10.50 10.09
N ALA A 258 43.09 9.59 10.99
CA ALA A 258 41.71 9.18 11.18
C ALA A 258 40.79 10.39 11.39
N GLN A 259 39.83 10.61 10.48
CA GLN A 259 38.93 11.76 10.51
C GLN A 259 37.65 11.53 9.71
N ASN A 260 36.59 12.26 10.07
CA ASN A 260 35.39 12.40 9.25
C ASN A 260 35.64 13.43 8.16
N ILE A 261 35.53 12.99 6.91
CA ILE A 261 35.68 13.86 5.72
C ILE A 261 34.32 14.32 5.19
N ILE A 262 33.26 13.57 5.49
CA ILE A 262 31.85 13.93 5.24
C ILE A 262 31.08 13.64 6.53
N GLU A 263 30.29 14.60 6.99
CA GLU A 263 29.32 14.44 8.08
C GLU A 263 28.18 15.42 7.81
N GLN A 264 27.11 14.93 7.17
CA GLN A 264 26.06 15.78 6.61
C GLN A 264 24.68 15.15 6.71
N ASP A 265 23.71 16.00 7.09
CA ASP A 265 22.31 15.73 6.86
C ASP A 265 21.91 16.23 5.46
N GLN A 266 21.10 15.45 4.77
CA GLN A 266 20.55 15.79 3.46
C GLN A 266 19.03 15.57 3.48
N GLU A 267 18.29 16.62 3.13
CA GLU A 267 16.85 16.52 2.88
C GLU A 267 16.58 16.16 1.43
N THR A 268 15.58 15.31 1.23
CA THR A 268 15.12 14.90 -0.08
C THR A 268 13.61 15.03 -0.15
N LYS A 269 13.12 15.85 -1.07
CA LYS A 269 11.68 16.09 -1.28
C LYS A 269 11.13 15.23 -2.40
N TYR A 270 10.08 14.50 -2.07
CA TYR A 270 9.42 13.56 -2.95
C TYR A 270 8.24 14.22 -3.69
N ASN A 271 8.12 13.93 -4.99
CA ASN A 271 7.03 14.47 -5.79
C ASN A 271 5.92 13.42 -5.92
N LEU A 272 4.81 13.68 -5.23
CA LEU A 272 3.62 12.83 -5.31
C LEU A 272 2.67 13.30 -6.41
N SER A 273 1.91 12.37 -6.98
CA SER A 273 0.86 12.66 -7.97
C SER A 273 -0.33 13.39 -7.31
N GLY A 274 -1.17 14.03 -8.13
CA GLY A 274 -2.40 14.69 -7.67
C GLY A 274 -2.19 15.91 -6.75
N GLY A 275 -0.95 16.36 -6.57
CA GLY A 275 -0.62 17.46 -5.66
C GLY A 275 -0.67 17.07 -4.19
N ALA A 276 -0.55 15.78 -3.85
CA ALA A 276 -0.51 15.31 -2.48
C ALA A 276 0.72 15.86 -1.72
N GLN A 277 0.50 16.22 -0.46
CA GLN A 277 1.46 16.81 0.47
C GLN A 277 1.31 16.09 1.81
N LEU A 278 2.09 15.03 1.99
CA LEU A 278 2.03 14.14 3.15
C LEU A 278 3.05 14.55 4.21
N ASP A 279 2.68 14.35 5.47
CA ASP A 279 3.55 14.52 6.64
C ASP A 279 3.90 13.17 7.32
N GLU A 280 3.03 12.16 7.18
CA GLU A 280 3.25 10.79 7.65
C GLU A 280 2.88 9.77 6.56
N LEU A 281 3.73 8.76 6.41
CA LEU A 281 3.49 7.59 5.56
C LEU A 281 3.88 6.33 6.34
N ARG A 282 2.97 5.38 6.52
CA ARG A 282 3.30 4.02 6.99
C ARG A 282 3.25 3.06 5.82
N ILE A 283 4.25 2.19 5.75
CA ILE A 283 4.46 1.32 4.60
C ILE A 283 4.01 -0.10 4.94
N LYS A 284 3.03 -0.59 4.19
CA LYS A 284 2.56 -1.99 4.26
C LYS A 284 3.57 -2.94 3.64
N SER A 285 4.15 -2.54 2.51
CA SER A 285 5.23 -3.25 1.82
C SER A 285 6.00 -2.32 0.89
N GLY A 286 7.27 -2.60 0.65
CA GLY A 286 8.09 -1.84 -0.28
C GLY A 286 9.57 -1.94 0.06
N THR A 287 10.42 -1.43 -0.82
CA THR A 287 11.87 -1.57 -0.69
C THR A 287 12.58 -0.24 -0.92
N LEU A 288 13.59 0.05 -0.11
CA LEU A 288 14.58 1.10 -0.37
C LEU A 288 15.86 0.46 -0.91
N LEU A 289 16.23 0.80 -2.13
CA LEU A 289 17.51 0.47 -2.74
C LEU A 289 18.43 1.69 -2.63
N VAL A 290 19.61 1.51 -2.05
CA VAL A 290 20.64 2.53 -1.91
C VAL A 290 21.82 2.11 -2.77
N ASN A 291 22.09 2.87 -3.85
CA ASN A 291 23.27 2.69 -4.69
C ASN A 291 24.21 3.87 -4.49
N LEU A 292 25.36 3.61 -3.90
CA LEU A 292 26.37 4.60 -3.58
C LEU A 292 27.54 4.49 -4.55
N LYS A 293 28.10 5.66 -4.93
CA LYS A 293 29.31 5.80 -5.72
C LYS A 293 30.27 6.78 -5.05
N SER A 294 31.52 6.38 -4.83
CA SER A 294 32.56 7.24 -4.25
C SER A 294 33.70 7.47 -5.24
N THR A 295 34.24 8.69 -5.31
CA THR A 295 35.48 9.00 -6.03
C THR A 295 36.72 8.99 -5.14
N ILE A 296 36.55 8.80 -3.83
CA ILE A 296 37.64 8.87 -2.84
C ILE A 296 38.65 7.74 -3.12
N PRO A 297 39.92 8.03 -3.43
CA PRO A 297 40.93 7.05 -3.83
C PRO A 297 41.55 6.34 -2.62
N GLN A 298 40.76 6.09 -1.58
CA GLN A 298 41.16 5.39 -0.37
C GLN A 298 39.98 4.61 0.21
N GLN A 299 40.26 3.47 0.85
CA GLN A 299 39.24 2.78 1.65
C GLN A 299 38.70 3.74 2.72
N SER A 300 37.38 3.87 2.75
CA SER A 300 36.67 4.73 3.69
C SER A 300 35.66 3.91 4.48
N HIS A 301 35.39 4.32 5.71
CA HIS A 301 34.32 3.73 6.52
C HIS A 301 33.08 4.63 6.44
N LEU A 302 31.95 4.03 6.06
CA LEU A 302 30.70 4.72 5.85
C LEU A 302 29.69 4.34 6.93
N GLU A 303 29.04 5.36 7.50
CA GLU A 303 27.84 5.21 8.30
C GLU A 303 26.69 5.98 7.63
N PHE A 304 25.64 5.26 7.24
CA PHE A 304 24.43 5.82 6.65
C PHE A 304 23.24 5.58 7.56
N SER A 305 22.41 6.60 7.77
CA SER A 305 21.13 6.43 8.45
C SER A 305 20.00 7.22 7.79
N LEU A 306 18.78 6.72 7.98
CA LEU A 306 17.53 7.37 7.54
C LEU A 306 16.68 7.70 8.79
N PRO A 307 17.00 8.78 9.53
CA PRO A 307 16.32 9.11 10.79
C PRO A 307 14.83 9.41 10.62
N SER A 308 14.40 9.82 9.42
CA SER A 308 12.99 10.04 9.09
C SER A 308 12.16 8.76 9.02
N ALA A 309 12.77 7.56 9.02
CA ALA A 309 12.05 6.29 8.92
C ALA A 309 12.31 5.43 10.17
N ILE A 310 11.24 5.07 10.88
CA ILE A 310 11.31 4.23 12.09
C ILE A 310 10.45 2.98 11.95
N ASP A 311 10.93 1.85 12.45
CA ASP A 311 10.14 0.63 12.58
C ASP A 311 9.18 0.69 13.78
N ALA A 312 8.35 -0.34 13.96
CA ALA A 312 7.42 -0.46 15.08
C ALA A 312 8.08 -0.48 16.48
N PHE A 313 9.39 -0.70 16.56
CA PHE A 313 10.17 -0.71 17.79
C PHE A 313 10.94 0.61 18.01
N GLY A 314 10.85 1.56 17.07
CA GLY A 314 11.53 2.85 17.10
C GLY A 314 12.96 2.83 16.56
N ASN A 315 13.39 1.77 15.86
CA ASN A 315 14.71 1.71 15.23
C ASN A 315 14.69 2.38 13.85
N THR A 316 15.76 3.08 13.53
CA THR A 316 15.98 3.68 12.20
C THR A 316 16.72 2.73 11.28
N ILE A 317 16.59 2.92 9.98
CA ILE A 317 17.52 2.28 9.02
C ILE A 317 18.93 2.82 9.27
N PHE A 318 19.87 1.92 9.53
CA PHE A 318 21.27 2.24 9.76
C PHE A 318 22.18 1.19 9.10
N VAL A 319 23.27 1.64 8.48
CA VAL A 319 24.32 0.80 7.91
C VAL A 319 25.68 1.37 8.24
N SER A 320 26.60 0.50 8.64
CA SER A 320 28.02 0.80 8.88
C SER A 320 28.85 -0.22 8.10
N GLU A 321 29.57 0.23 7.07
CA GLU A 321 30.29 -0.63 6.12
C GLU A 321 31.54 0.06 5.57
N ASP A 322 32.50 -0.73 5.11
CA ASP A 322 33.68 -0.21 4.42
C ASP A 322 33.41 -0.04 2.92
N LEU A 323 33.77 1.12 2.39
CA LEU A 323 33.81 1.42 0.96
C LEU A 323 35.22 1.18 0.43
N PRO A 324 35.40 0.40 -0.65
CA PRO A 324 36.71 0.23 -1.26
C PRO A 324 37.20 1.53 -1.90
N ALA A 325 38.52 1.68 -1.99
CA ALA A 325 39.15 2.81 -2.67
C ALA A 325 38.70 2.92 -4.13
N ALA A 326 38.42 4.15 -4.59
CA ALA A 326 38.13 4.40 -5.99
C ALA A 326 39.38 4.19 -6.86
N PRO A 327 39.27 3.54 -8.04
CA PRO A 327 40.36 3.47 -8.98
C PRO A 327 40.64 4.85 -9.60
N ALA A 328 41.88 5.07 -10.07
CA ALA A 328 42.27 6.35 -10.68
C ALA A 328 41.31 6.77 -11.81
N GLY A 329 40.65 7.92 -11.64
CA GLY A 329 39.68 8.47 -12.60
C GLY A 329 38.35 7.73 -12.68
N GLY A 330 38.05 6.83 -11.74
CA GLY A 330 36.79 6.08 -11.66
C GLY A 330 36.08 6.21 -10.31
N THR A 331 35.13 5.31 -10.06
CA THR A 331 34.37 5.25 -8.80
C THR A 331 34.44 3.86 -8.19
N SER A 332 34.31 3.78 -6.87
CA SER A 332 33.88 2.56 -6.18
C SER A 332 32.37 2.59 -5.94
N ASP A 333 31.73 1.43 -5.89
CA ASP A 333 30.28 1.31 -5.74
C ASP A 333 29.91 0.39 -4.55
N LEU A 334 28.83 0.74 -3.84
CA LEU A 334 28.19 -0.11 -2.83
C LEU A 334 26.67 -0.10 -3.07
N THR A 335 26.03 -1.27 -3.00
CA THR A 335 24.57 -1.38 -3.11
C THR A 335 24.00 -2.08 -1.89
N LYS A 336 22.99 -1.47 -1.27
CA LYS A 336 22.23 -2.01 -0.14
C LYS A 336 20.74 -1.96 -0.42
N THR A 337 20.02 -2.93 0.12
CA THR A 337 18.57 -3.07 -0.05
C THR A 337 17.96 -3.24 1.32
N PHE A 338 16.93 -2.44 1.61
CA PHE A 338 16.20 -2.45 2.87
C PHE A 338 14.74 -2.75 2.62
N ASP A 339 14.19 -3.71 3.36
CA ASP A 339 12.76 -3.93 3.44
C ASP A 339 12.14 -2.82 4.31
N LEU A 340 11.12 -2.15 3.77
CA LEU A 340 10.42 -1.04 4.43
C LEU A 340 9.10 -1.49 5.08
N THR A 341 8.80 -2.79 5.07
CA THR A 341 7.58 -3.32 5.68
C THR A 341 7.47 -2.91 7.14
N GLY A 342 6.36 -2.23 7.50
CA GLY A 342 6.08 -1.75 8.86
C GLY A 342 6.83 -0.49 9.27
N TYR A 343 7.59 0.15 8.38
CA TYR A 343 8.22 1.44 8.66
C TYR A 343 7.21 2.59 8.57
N SER A 344 7.34 3.54 9.49
CA SER A 344 6.69 4.86 9.47
C SER A 344 7.72 5.92 9.08
N PHE A 345 7.37 6.70 8.06
CA PHE A 345 8.15 7.82 7.56
C PHE A 345 7.54 9.13 8.06
N ASN A 346 8.37 9.95 8.71
CA ASN A 346 8.12 11.36 8.91
C ASN A 346 8.59 12.13 7.67
N LEU A 347 7.65 12.82 7.03
CA LEU A 347 7.82 13.54 5.77
C LEU A 347 7.86 15.07 5.95
N THR A 348 8.14 15.55 7.17
CA THR A 348 8.14 16.98 7.52
C THR A 348 9.51 17.66 7.44
N GLY A 349 10.54 16.92 6.99
CA GLY A 349 11.93 17.37 6.99
C GLY A 349 12.50 17.62 8.40
N LEU A 350 13.71 18.16 8.45
CA LEU A 350 14.44 18.55 9.66
C LEU A 350 13.78 19.76 10.35
N SER A 351 13.08 20.62 9.59
CA SER A 351 12.41 21.80 10.13
C SER A 351 11.07 21.49 10.81
N GLY A 352 10.46 20.34 10.48
CA GLY A 352 9.10 19.98 10.89
C GLY A 352 7.98 20.76 10.18
N ALA A 353 8.30 21.52 9.13
CA ALA A 353 7.36 22.37 8.41
C ALA A 353 7.24 22.06 6.91
N GLU A 354 8.04 21.11 6.40
CA GLU A 354 7.94 20.65 5.02
C GLU A 354 6.87 19.57 4.86
N TYR A 355 6.69 19.10 3.63
CA TYR A 355 5.85 17.95 3.27
C TYR A 355 6.57 17.12 2.22
N ASN A 356 6.28 15.82 2.18
CA ASN A 356 6.96 14.85 1.32
C ASN A 356 8.50 14.85 1.46
N THR A 357 9.05 15.35 2.56
CA THR A 357 10.49 15.54 2.73
C THR A 357 11.03 14.63 3.82
N TYR A 358 11.94 13.74 3.46
CA TYR A 358 12.67 12.90 4.41
C TYR A 358 14.13 13.34 4.50
N SER A 359 14.78 12.99 5.59
CA SER A 359 16.18 13.32 5.88
C SER A 359 17.04 12.07 5.99
N THR A 360 18.24 12.14 5.45
CA THR A 360 19.31 11.13 5.57
C THR A 360 20.51 11.74 6.26
N HIS A 361 21.23 10.96 7.05
CA HIS A 361 22.50 11.36 7.65
C HIS A 361 23.61 10.45 7.13
N LEU A 362 24.71 11.05 6.65
CA LEU A 362 25.86 10.34 6.12
C LEU A 362 27.15 10.79 6.84
N VAL A 363 27.89 9.81 7.35
CA VAL A 363 29.26 9.98 7.83
C VAL A 363 30.19 9.15 6.95
N VAL A 364 31.26 9.76 6.45
CA VAL A 364 32.35 9.06 5.76
C VAL A 364 33.65 9.44 6.44
N SER A 365 34.39 8.43 6.87
CA SER A 365 35.68 8.58 7.53
C SER A 365 36.78 7.86 6.77
N ILE A 366 38.01 8.36 6.90
CA ILE A 366 39.23 7.78 6.31
C ILE A 366 40.29 7.66 7.39
N ASP A 367 41.23 6.75 7.20
CA ASP A 367 42.48 6.65 7.95
C ASP A 367 43.57 6.18 7.00
N SER A 368 44.49 7.07 6.60
CA SER A 368 45.61 6.74 5.71
C SER A 368 46.92 6.51 6.44
N THR A 369 46.88 6.27 7.76
CA THR A 369 48.08 6.07 8.57
C THR A 369 49.03 5.05 7.93
N GLY A 370 50.22 5.52 7.56
CA GLY A 370 51.27 4.70 6.95
C GLY A 370 51.26 4.64 5.41
N GLU A 371 50.31 5.28 4.75
CA GLU A 371 50.19 5.33 3.29
C GLU A 371 49.97 6.78 2.79
N LEU A 372 50.75 7.17 1.78
CA LEU A 372 50.57 8.45 1.09
C LEU A 372 49.48 8.29 0.04
N VAL A 373 48.43 9.09 0.17
CA VAL A 373 47.29 9.11 -0.76
C VAL A 373 47.04 10.52 -1.24
N THR A 374 46.50 10.66 -2.44
CA THR A 374 46.09 11.95 -3.00
C THR A 374 44.58 12.10 -2.84
N ILE A 375 44.13 13.01 -1.98
CA ILE A 375 42.70 13.29 -1.76
C ILE A 375 42.43 14.76 -2.02
N SER A 376 41.30 15.05 -2.67
CA SER A 376 40.85 16.40 -2.99
C SER A 376 39.46 16.69 -2.41
N LYS A 377 39.17 17.95 -2.07
CA LYS A 377 37.80 18.40 -1.76
C LYS A 377 36.84 18.33 -2.95
N GLU A 378 37.37 18.14 -4.16
CA GLU A 378 36.57 17.83 -5.35
C GLU A 378 36.05 16.39 -5.36
N ASP A 379 36.59 15.51 -4.51
CA ASP A 379 36.05 14.17 -4.34
C ASP A 379 34.63 14.22 -3.75
N SER A 380 33.83 13.20 -4.06
CA SER A 380 32.45 13.14 -3.60
C SER A 380 31.96 11.71 -3.42
N VAL A 381 30.89 11.62 -2.62
CA VAL A 381 30.05 10.44 -2.50
C VAL A 381 28.68 10.78 -3.06
N ASN A 382 28.25 10.04 -4.07
CA ASN A 382 26.93 10.20 -4.69
C ASN A 382 26.06 9.00 -4.31
N ILE A 383 24.86 9.27 -3.80
CA ILE A 383 23.93 8.22 -3.37
C ILE A 383 22.64 8.35 -4.17
N ASN A 384 22.26 7.27 -4.83
CA ASN A 384 20.95 7.09 -5.46
C ASN A 384 20.05 6.31 -4.50
N TYR A 385 18.97 6.96 -4.06
CA TYR A 385 17.90 6.38 -3.26
C TYR A 385 16.75 6.00 -4.18
N THR A 386 16.44 4.72 -4.30
CA THR A 386 15.30 4.24 -5.08
C THR A 386 14.27 3.61 -4.16
N LEU A 387 13.10 4.25 -4.05
CA LEU A 387 11.92 3.62 -3.45
C LEU A 387 11.23 2.78 -4.53
N GLN A 388 10.94 1.52 -4.21
CA GLN A 388 10.37 0.55 -5.16
C GLN A 388 9.15 -0.14 -4.57
N ASN A 389 8.06 -0.20 -5.35
CA ASN A 389 6.81 -0.88 -5.03
C ASN A 389 6.26 -0.51 -3.65
N ILE A 390 6.25 0.79 -3.33
CA ILE A 390 5.75 1.27 -2.05
C ILE A 390 4.22 1.16 -2.03
N VAL A 391 3.72 0.33 -1.12
CA VAL A 391 2.28 0.19 -0.82
C VAL A 391 2.03 0.81 0.56
N PRO A 392 1.25 1.91 0.64
CA PRO A 392 0.90 2.51 1.91
C PRO A 392 -0.02 1.62 2.76
N GLU A 393 0.24 1.57 4.06
CA GLU A 393 -0.70 1.09 5.09
C GLU A 393 -1.56 2.25 5.62
N TYR A 394 -0.92 3.41 5.80
CA TYR A 394 -1.54 4.63 6.30
C TYR A 394 -0.86 5.84 5.72
N VAL A 395 -1.64 6.87 5.42
CA VAL A 395 -1.15 8.18 4.97
C VAL A 395 -1.85 9.28 5.75
N HIS A 396 -1.13 10.35 6.03
CA HIS A 396 -1.63 11.57 6.65
C HIS A 396 -1.06 12.80 5.93
N GLY A 397 -1.83 13.88 5.89
CA GLY A 397 -1.45 15.14 5.27
C GLY A 397 -2.59 15.70 4.42
N TYR A 398 -2.25 16.36 3.31
CA TYR A 398 -3.21 16.74 2.27
C TYR A 398 -3.12 15.74 1.13
N LEU A 399 -4.17 14.97 0.84
CA LEU A 399 -4.10 13.88 -0.15
C LEU A 399 -4.17 14.36 -1.61
N GLY A 400 -4.13 15.68 -1.83
CA GLY A 400 -4.25 16.28 -3.16
C GLY A 400 -5.69 16.38 -3.64
N GLN A 401 -5.88 16.92 -4.84
CA GLN A 401 -7.17 17.02 -5.51
C GLN A 401 -7.17 16.12 -6.74
N GLN A 402 -8.13 15.20 -6.81
CA GLN A 402 -8.21 14.19 -7.86
C GLN A 402 -9.67 13.96 -8.28
N ILE A 403 -9.86 13.59 -9.54
CA ILE A 403 -11.15 13.17 -10.08
C ILE A 403 -11.02 11.71 -10.49
N LEU A 404 -11.90 10.87 -9.95
CA LEU A 404 -12.06 9.48 -10.28
C LEU A 404 -13.31 9.36 -11.13
N THR A 405 -13.13 9.04 -12.41
CA THR A 405 -14.23 8.84 -13.35
C THR A 405 -14.51 7.36 -13.52
N ILE A 406 -15.73 6.96 -13.16
CA ILE A 406 -16.23 5.60 -13.34
C ILE A 406 -17.01 5.61 -14.65
N GLU A 407 -16.34 5.13 -15.70
CA GLU A 407 -16.93 4.88 -17.01
C GLU A 407 -18.13 3.93 -16.89
N PRO A 408 -19.08 3.94 -17.86
CA PRO A 408 -20.26 3.08 -17.83
C PRO A 408 -19.94 1.63 -17.47
N SER A 409 -20.46 1.20 -16.33
CA SER A 409 -20.27 -0.11 -15.73
C SER A 409 -21.64 -0.75 -15.43
N GLN A 410 -21.63 -2.02 -15.01
CA GLN A 410 -22.84 -2.77 -14.66
C GLN A 410 -22.66 -3.53 -13.35
N THR A 411 -23.72 -3.59 -12.53
CA THR A 411 -23.78 -4.40 -11.32
C THR A 411 -25.03 -5.31 -11.38
N PRO A 412 -24.93 -6.57 -10.92
CA PRO A 412 -26.11 -7.45 -10.80
C PRO A 412 -27.17 -6.86 -9.86
N PHE A 413 -28.43 -7.19 -10.11
CA PHE A 413 -29.57 -6.80 -9.28
C PHE A 413 -30.51 -7.99 -9.07
N GLU A 414 -30.19 -8.81 -8.07
CA GLU A 414 -30.73 -10.18 -7.96
C GLU A 414 -32.09 -10.28 -7.25
N VAL A 415 -32.65 -9.17 -6.78
CA VAL A 415 -33.90 -9.17 -6.00
C VAL A 415 -35.10 -9.75 -6.79
N PHE A 416 -35.05 -9.69 -8.13
CA PHE A 416 -36.11 -10.20 -9.02
C PHE A 416 -35.71 -11.43 -9.84
N LYS A 417 -34.62 -12.12 -9.49
CA LYS A 417 -34.10 -13.27 -10.28
C LYS A 417 -35.12 -14.40 -10.50
N ASN A 418 -36.09 -14.55 -9.59
CA ASN A 418 -37.14 -15.57 -9.67
C ASN A 418 -38.36 -15.11 -10.49
N VAL A 419 -38.43 -13.85 -10.90
CA VAL A 419 -39.51 -13.31 -11.75
C VAL A 419 -39.23 -13.68 -13.20
N VAL A 420 -40.17 -14.37 -13.85
CA VAL A 420 -39.99 -14.85 -15.24
C VAL A 420 -40.86 -14.08 -16.23
N SER A 421 -42.05 -13.62 -15.81
CA SER A 421 -42.96 -12.86 -16.66
C SER A 421 -44.03 -12.13 -15.86
N GLY A 422 -44.83 -11.31 -16.55
CA GLY A 422 -45.94 -10.57 -15.98
C GLY A 422 -45.58 -9.12 -15.69
N THR A 423 -46.42 -8.44 -14.93
CA THR A 423 -46.19 -7.06 -14.52
C THR A 423 -46.54 -6.88 -13.06
N LEU A 424 -45.78 -6.04 -12.38
CA LEU A 424 -46.03 -5.56 -11.03
C LEU A 424 -46.21 -4.05 -11.11
N GLY A 425 -47.31 -3.53 -10.56
CA GLY A 425 -47.56 -2.12 -10.38
C GLY A 425 -47.46 -1.79 -8.89
N LEU A 426 -46.41 -1.10 -8.49
CA LEU A 426 -46.18 -0.73 -7.09
C LEU A 426 -46.97 0.54 -6.73
N GLU A 427 -47.44 0.65 -5.50
CA GLU A 427 -47.97 1.92 -4.99
C GLU A 427 -46.84 2.96 -4.87
N GLN A 428 -45.72 2.53 -4.27
CA GLN A 428 -44.55 3.35 -4.03
C GLN A 428 -43.27 2.51 -4.03
N ALA A 429 -42.15 3.16 -4.33
CA ALA A 429 -40.81 2.61 -4.18
C ALA A 429 -39.92 3.72 -3.63
N ASP A 430 -39.43 3.53 -2.41
CA ASP A 430 -38.50 4.45 -1.77
C ASP A 430 -37.09 3.86 -1.83
N VAL A 431 -36.13 4.68 -2.21
CA VAL A 431 -34.73 4.29 -2.30
C VAL A 431 -33.83 5.32 -1.67
N THR A 432 -32.92 4.84 -0.84
CA THR A 432 -31.84 5.65 -0.29
C THR A 432 -30.56 5.35 -1.05
N PHE A 433 -30.08 6.32 -1.83
CA PHE A 433 -28.72 6.34 -2.35
C PHE A 433 -27.77 6.72 -1.21
N SER A 434 -27.05 5.75 -0.67
CA SER A 434 -26.19 5.94 0.51
C SER A 434 -24.72 5.84 0.14
N ILE A 435 -23.92 6.72 0.73
CA ILE A 435 -22.48 6.78 0.59
C ILE A 435 -21.89 6.59 1.98
N VAL A 436 -21.01 5.62 2.12
CA VAL A 436 -20.23 5.38 3.33
C VAL A 436 -18.79 5.73 3.01
N ASN A 437 -18.27 6.80 3.61
CA ASN A 437 -16.90 7.25 3.41
C ASN A 437 -16.04 6.91 4.63
N GLY A 438 -15.18 5.91 4.51
CA GLY A 438 -14.17 5.57 5.51
C GLY A 438 -12.89 6.41 5.39
N ILE A 439 -12.75 7.22 4.34
CA ILE A 439 -11.55 8.02 4.06
C ILE A 439 -11.68 9.38 4.77
N GLY A 440 -10.62 9.84 5.42
CA GLY A 440 -10.55 11.13 6.11
C GLY A 440 -10.51 12.34 5.19
N VAL A 441 -11.12 12.28 4.01
CA VAL A 441 -11.10 13.33 2.98
C VAL A 441 -12.52 13.71 2.60
N SER A 442 -12.78 15.01 2.48
CA SER A 442 -14.04 15.51 1.92
C SER A 442 -14.12 15.25 0.41
N GLY A 443 -15.31 14.92 -0.09
CA GLY A 443 -15.50 14.58 -1.50
C GLY A 443 -16.75 15.18 -2.12
N GLN A 444 -16.88 15.00 -3.43
CA GLN A 444 -18.12 15.19 -4.17
C GLN A 444 -18.37 14.01 -5.08
N ILE A 445 -19.60 13.52 -5.18
CA ILE A 445 -20.02 12.51 -6.14
C ILE A 445 -21.06 13.07 -7.10
N SER A 446 -20.96 12.72 -8.38
CA SER A 446 -21.97 13.04 -9.39
C SER A 446 -22.40 11.76 -10.09
N LEU A 447 -23.66 11.35 -9.90
CA LEU A 447 -24.24 10.21 -10.64
C LEU A 447 -24.67 10.70 -12.02
N HIS A 448 -24.07 10.19 -13.09
CA HIS A 448 -24.34 10.63 -14.46
C HIS A 448 -25.42 9.79 -15.14
N ASP A 449 -25.38 8.48 -14.92
CA ASP A 449 -26.36 7.54 -15.44
C ASP A 449 -26.66 6.45 -14.41
N LEU A 450 -27.91 6.03 -14.38
CA LEU A 450 -28.36 4.79 -13.74
C LEU A 450 -29.50 4.23 -14.58
N THR A 451 -29.28 3.09 -15.21
CA THR A 451 -30.25 2.45 -16.09
C THR A 451 -30.55 1.05 -15.59
N SER A 452 -31.83 0.76 -15.39
CA SER A 452 -32.32 -0.59 -15.13
C SER A 452 -32.37 -1.38 -16.43
N MET A 453 -31.88 -2.62 -16.43
CA MET A 453 -31.95 -3.53 -17.57
C MET A 453 -32.54 -4.87 -17.15
N ASN A 454 -33.55 -5.29 -17.91
CA ASN A 454 -34.10 -6.64 -17.88
C ASN A 454 -33.60 -7.38 -19.13
N THR A 455 -32.68 -8.32 -18.93
CA THR A 455 -32.05 -9.10 -20.01
C THR A 455 -32.97 -10.18 -20.57
N LEU A 456 -34.01 -10.59 -19.83
CA LEU A 456 -35.03 -11.53 -20.34
C LEU A 456 -35.90 -10.88 -21.41
N THR A 457 -36.25 -9.60 -21.24
CA THR A 457 -37.09 -8.85 -22.19
C THR A 457 -36.32 -7.87 -23.07
N SER A 458 -35.03 -7.67 -22.79
CA SER A 458 -34.17 -6.61 -23.36
C SER A 458 -34.70 -5.19 -23.14
N ASN A 459 -35.53 -4.98 -22.11
CA ASN A 459 -36.09 -3.66 -21.81
C ASN A 459 -35.14 -2.89 -20.90
N THR A 460 -34.97 -1.60 -21.18
CA THR A 460 -34.21 -0.69 -20.34
C THR A 460 -35.05 0.50 -19.91
N VAL A 461 -34.85 0.95 -18.68
CA VAL A 461 -35.46 2.18 -18.14
C VAL A 461 -34.38 2.98 -17.44
N ALA A 462 -34.10 4.18 -17.96
CA ALA A 462 -33.13 5.11 -17.38
C ALA A 462 -33.73 5.91 -16.22
N LEU A 463 -32.90 6.18 -15.21
CA LEU A 463 -33.26 7.02 -14.08
C LEU A 463 -33.43 8.47 -14.53
N THR A 464 -34.55 9.06 -14.14
CA THR A 464 -34.73 10.51 -14.03
C THR A 464 -34.78 10.83 -12.56
N TRP A 465 -33.90 11.72 -12.10
CA TRP A 465 -33.84 12.16 -10.72
C TRP A 465 -33.44 13.63 -10.66
N ASP A 466 -34.04 14.39 -9.76
CA ASP A 466 -33.81 15.85 -9.62
C ASP A 466 -32.33 16.21 -9.37
N LEU A 467 -31.56 15.30 -8.76
CA LEU A 467 -30.13 15.49 -8.46
C LEU A 467 -29.21 14.72 -9.41
N LEU A 468 -29.73 14.13 -10.50
CA LEU A 468 -28.89 13.49 -11.51
C LEU A 468 -27.92 14.52 -12.11
N ASN A 469 -26.64 14.16 -12.24
CA ASN A 469 -25.53 15.03 -12.63
C ASN A 469 -25.18 16.17 -11.67
N ALA A 470 -25.88 16.32 -10.53
CA ALA A 470 -25.52 17.33 -9.54
C ALA A 470 -24.36 16.85 -8.68
N PRO A 471 -23.39 17.72 -8.33
CA PRO A 471 -22.34 17.37 -7.39
C PRO A 471 -22.90 17.30 -5.97
N LEU A 472 -22.80 16.13 -5.36
CA LEU A 472 -23.28 15.81 -4.03
C LEU A 472 -22.11 15.73 -3.07
N ASN A 473 -22.09 16.57 -2.03
CA ASN A 473 -21.00 16.60 -1.06
C ASN A 473 -20.98 15.32 -0.21
N ILE A 474 -19.77 14.85 0.09
CA ILE A 474 -19.46 13.71 0.96
C ILE A 474 -18.57 14.22 2.09
N ASP A 475 -19.00 13.97 3.33
CA ASP A 475 -18.21 14.35 4.50
C ASP A 475 -17.00 13.39 4.69
N PRO A 476 -15.87 13.86 5.23
CA PRO A 476 -14.74 13.00 5.59
C PRO A 476 -15.07 12.07 6.77
N ALA A 477 -14.37 10.94 6.86
CA ALA A 477 -14.34 10.14 8.08
C ALA A 477 -13.69 10.88 9.25
N ALA A 478 -14.14 10.59 10.47
CA ALA A 478 -13.50 11.11 11.68
C ALA A 478 -12.30 10.24 12.06
N TYR A 479 -11.18 10.86 12.44
CA TYR A 479 -9.94 10.15 12.79
C TYR A 479 -10.00 9.43 14.14
N TYR A 480 -10.48 10.11 15.20
CA TYR A 480 -10.46 9.57 16.56
C TYR A 480 -11.72 9.92 17.36
N PRO A 481 -12.54 8.92 17.76
CA PRO A 481 -12.47 7.52 17.32
C PRO A 481 -12.73 7.40 15.82
N PHE A 482 -12.05 6.46 15.15
CA PHE A 482 -12.27 6.21 13.72
C PHE A 482 -13.75 5.94 13.48
N THR A 483 -14.41 6.80 12.69
CA THR A 483 -15.84 6.69 12.40
C THR A 483 -16.07 7.09 10.93
N PRO A 484 -16.55 6.16 10.07
CA PRO A 484 -16.95 6.50 8.72
C PRO A 484 -18.06 7.56 8.70
N SER A 485 -18.08 8.39 7.65
CA SER A 485 -19.19 9.29 7.41
C SER A 485 -20.30 8.59 6.62
N TYR A 486 -21.53 9.03 6.81
CA TYR A 486 -22.71 8.49 6.14
C TYR A 486 -23.48 9.63 5.50
N THR A 487 -23.58 9.60 4.18
CA THR A 487 -24.37 10.58 3.41
C THR A 487 -25.47 9.84 2.67
N THR A 488 -26.71 10.31 2.77
CA THR A 488 -27.87 9.64 2.17
C THR A 488 -28.71 10.62 1.35
N PHE A 489 -29.16 10.17 0.18
CA PHE A 489 -30.07 10.92 -0.67
C PHE A 489 -31.29 10.06 -0.98
N GLU A 490 -32.47 10.63 -0.76
CA GLU A 490 -33.74 9.93 -0.93
C GLU A 490 -34.25 10.08 -2.37
N LEU A 491 -34.62 8.96 -2.97
CA LEU A 491 -35.28 8.83 -4.26
C LEU A 491 -36.66 8.22 -4.01
N ASN A 492 -37.69 8.93 -4.43
CA ASN A 492 -39.08 8.50 -4.29
C ASN A 492 -39.90 8.97 -5.50
N ASN A 493 -41.21 8.70 -5.46
CA ASN A 493 -42.13 9.03 -6.56
C ASN A 493 -42.27 10.55 -6.83
N SER A 494 -41.82 11.43 -5.93
CA SER A 494 -41.95 12.89 -6.09
C SER A 494 -40.76 13.55 -6.79
N ASN A 495 -39.57 12.92 -6.72
CA ASN A 495 -38.32 13.49 -7.24
C ASN A 495 -37.60 12.55 -8.23
N SER A 496 -38.15 11.37 -8.50
CA SER A 496 -37.56 10.38 -9.41
C SER A 496 -38.59 9.47 -10.07
N ASN A 497 -38.18 8.76 -11.12
CA ASN A 497 -38.96 7.68 -11.73
C ASN A 497 -38.58 6.28 -11.20
N PHE A 498 -37.94 6.19 -10.03
CA PHE A 498 -37.34 4.94 -9.54
C PHE A 498 -38.33 3.76 -9.47
N LYS A 499 -39.60 4.04 -9.14
CA LYS A 499 -40.69 3.04 -9.25
C LYS A 499 -40.69 2.32 -10.60
N THR A 500 -40.62 3.06 -11.71
CA THR A 500 -40.64 2.47 -13.06
C THR A 500 -39.38 1.66 -13.39
N LEU A 501 -38.25 1.98 -12.75
CA LEU A 501 -37.02 1.20 -12.89
C LEU A 501 -37.18 -0.18 -12.23
N ILE A 502 -37.84 -0.22 -11.05
CA ILE A 502 -38.10 -1.48 -10.34
C ILE A 502 -39.18 -2.31 -11.03
N GLU A 503 -40.23 -1.67 -11.56
CA GLU A 503 -41.29 -2.35 -12.33
C GLU A 503 -40.78 -2.96 -13.65
N ASN A 504 -39.57 -2.60 -14.10
CA ASN A 504 -38.87 -3.27 -15.21
C ASN A 504 -38.33 -4.66 -14.84
N PHE A 505 -38.35 -5.04 -13.55
CA PHE A 505 -37.70 -6.24 -13.00
C PHE A 505 -36.26 -6.39 -13.49
N PRO A 506 -35.39 -5.41 -13.21
CA PRO A 506 -34.02 -5.48 -13.67
C PRO A 506 -33.30 -6.66 -13.03
N ASP A 507 -32.49 -7.35 -13.81
CA ASP A 507 -31.43 -8.24 -13.33
C ASP A 507 -30.07 -7.54 -13.32
N GLN A 508 -29.95 -6.36 -13.95
CA GLN A 508 -28.74 -5.55 -13.97
C GLN A 508 -29.06 -4.06 -13.83
N LEU A 509 -28.17 -3.34 -13.16
CA LEU A 509 -28.12 -1.88 -13.15
C LEU A 509 -26.85 -1.42 -13.86
N LEU A 510 -27.01 -0.59 -14.89
CA LEU A 510 -25.92 0.09 -15.57
C LEU A 510 -25.74 1.47 -14.94
N TYR A 511 -24.51 1.90 -14.67
CA TYR A 511 -24.28 3.19 -14.02
C TYR A 511 -22.95 3.83 -14.46
N SER A 512 -22.87 5.15 -14.31
CA SER A 512 -21.63 5.91 -14.40
C SER A 512 -21.64 7.06 -13.40
N LEU A 513 -20.48 7.36 -12.81
CA LEU A 513 -20.36 8.40 -11.78
C LEU A 513 -18.95 8.98 -11.74
N ASP A 514 -18.85 10.23 -11.28
CA ASP A 514 -17.58 10.88 -10.96
C ASP A 514 -17.46 11.08 -9.45
N ILE A 515 -16.25 10.88 -8.91
CA ILE A 515 -15.90 11.18 -7.52
C ILE A 515 -14.72 12.17 -7.51
N VAL A 516 -14.92 13.32 -6.89
CA VAL A 516 -13.89 14.35 -6.72
C VAL A 516 -13.40 14.35 -5.28
N ILE A 517 -12.11 14.11 -5.09
CA ILE A 517 -11.43 14.15 -3.79
C ILE A 517 -10.90 15.57 -3.55
N ASN A 518 -11.09 16.11 -2.33
CA ASN A 518 -10.77 17.48 -1.97
C ASN A 518 -11.26 18.50 -3.01
N PRO A 519 -12.58 18.55 -3.31
CA PRO A 519 -13.13 19.46 -4.32
C PRO A 519 -12.85 20.94 -4.01
N PHE A 520 -12.59 21.28 -2.75
CA PHE A 520 -12.29 22.64 -2.29
C PHE A 520 -10.81 22.87 -1.95
N GLY A 521 -9.92 21.94 -2.29
CA GLY A 521 -8.49 21.99 -1.94
C GLY A 521 -8.24 21.69 -0.45
N ASN A 522 -7.11 22.17 0.08
CA ASN A 522 -6.65 21.89 1.45
C ASN A 522 -7.39 22.71 2.52
N ILE A 523 -8.71 22.51 2.64
CA ILE A 523 -9.54 23.15 3.67
C ILE A 523 -9.45 22.44 5.03
N SER A 524 -9.01 21.17 5.04
CA SER A 524 -8.77 20.38 6.25
C SER A 524 -7.46 20.72 6.97
N ASN A 525 -6.63 21.61 6.40
CA ASN A 525 -5.31 22.00 6.92
C ASN A 525 -4.41 20.79 7.20
N TYR A 526 -4.18 19.95 6.18
CA TYR A 526 -3.31 18.77 6.23
C TYR A 526 -3.78 17.64 7.19
N GLN A 527 -5.05 17.64 7.58
CA GLN A 527 -5.62 16.61 8.46
C GLN A 527 -6.32 15.49 7.69
N ASP A 528 -6.12 15.41 6.37
CA ASP A 528 -6.66 14.30 5.62
C ASP A 528 -5.89 13.02 5.99
N PHE A 529 -6.60 11.89 6.01
CA PHE A 529 -5.98 10.61 6.32
C PHE A 529 -6.67 9.46 5.61
N ALA A 530 -5.95 8.35 5.54
CA ALA A 530 -6.41 7.18 4.82
C ALA A 530 -5.68 5.92 5.35
N TYR A 531 -6.41 4.83 5.57
CA TYR A 531 -5.85 3.51 5.88
C TYR A 531 -6.05 2.56 4.70
N ASP A 532 -5.21 1.54 4.56
CA ASP A 532 -5.39 0.49 3.54
C ASP A 532 -6.76 -0.22 3.60
N THR A 533 -7.41 -0.20 4.77
CA THR A 533 -8.76 -0.74 5.02
C THR A 533 -9.88 0.28 4.83
N SER A 534 -9.60 1.57 4.63
CA SER A 534 -10.68 2.54 4.41
C SER A 534 -11.26 2.40 3.02
N THR A 535 -12.58 2.32 2.95
CA THR A 535 -13.33 2.23 1.69
C THR A 535 -14.28 3.42 1.52
N LEU A 536 -14.60 3.74 0.28
CA LEU A 536 -15.72 4.58 -0.09
C LEU A 536 -16.73 3.70 -0.83
N SER A 537 -17.87 3.44 -0.19
CA SER A 537 -18.88 2.53 -0.71
C SER A 537 -20.15 3.29 -1.08
N VAL A 538 -20.68 3.02 -2.27
CA VAL A 538 -21.93 3.61 -2.78
C VAL A 538 -22.95 2.48 -2.91
N ASN A 539 -24.07 2.61 -2.21
CA ASN A 539 -25.13 1.60 -2.17
C ASN A 539 -26.49 2.20 -2.52
N LEU A 540 -27.34 1.40 -3.15
CA LEU A 540 -28.77 1.64 -3.28
C LEU A 540 -29.51 0.79 -2.27
N ASN A 541 -30.18 1.42 -1.32
CA ASN A 541 -31.01 0.75 -0.35
C ASN A 541 -32.47 0.90 -0.76
N LEU A 542 -33.07 -0.18 -1.24
CA LEU A 542 -34.46 -0.27 -1.63
C LEU A 542 -35.33 -0.54 -0.40
N SER A 543 -36.44 0.18 -0.30
CA SER A 543 -37.54 -0.08 0.63
C SER A 543 -38.86 0.04 -0.13
N VAL A 544 -39.47 -1.10 -0.47
CA VAL A 544 -40.71 -1.17 -1.24
C VAL A 544 -41.79 -1.81 -0.38
N PRO A 545 -42.76 -1.04 0.12
CA PRO A 545 -43.96 -1.60 0.74
C PRO A 545 -44.66 -2.57 -0.21
N LEU A 546 -45.04 -3.75 0.27
CA LEU A 546 -45.80 -4.75 -0.50
C LEU A 546 -47.26 -4.30 -0.65
N SER A 547 -47.45 -3.19 -1.34
CA SER A 547 -48.71 -2.63 -1.78
C SER A 547 -48.66 -2.52 -3.29
N PHE A 548 -49.32 -3.46 -3.98
CA PHE A 548 -49.12 -3.63 -5.40
C PHE A 548 -50.36 -4.16 -6.12
N ILE A 549 -50.29 -4.07 -7.46
CA ILE A 549 -51.13 -4.81 -8.39
C ILE A 549 -50.24 -5.75 -9.20
N ALA A 550 -50.64 -7.00 -9.35
CA ALA A 550 -49.95 -7.99 -10.16
C ALA A 550 -50.87 -8.42 -11.30
N ASN A 551 -50.32 -8.51 -12.51
CA ASN A 551 -51.00 -9.05 -13.68
C ASN A 551 -50.11 -10.13 -14.31
N ASP A 552 -50.57 -11.37 -14.23
CA ASP A 552 -49.87 -12.58 -14.63
C ASP A 552 -48.40 -12.62 -14.16
N LEU A 553 -48.15 -12.16 -12.94
CA LEU A 553 -46.81 -12.17 -12.34
C LEU A 553 -46.41 -13.62 -12.06
N VAL A 554 -45.42 -14.13 -12.79
CA VAL A 554 -44.93 -15.50 -12.67
C VAL A 554 -43.60 -15.51 -11.94
N LEU A 555 -43.57 -16.19 -10.80
CA LEU A 555 -42.36 -16.57 -10.10
C LEU A 555 -42.02 -18.04 -10.41
N GLN A 556 -40.74 -18.33 -10.57
CA GLN A 556 -40.23 -19.68 -10.76
C GLN A 556 -39.06 -19.94 -9.83
N ASP A 557 -39.07 -21.09 -9.17
CA ASP A 557 -37.93 -21.59 -8.41
C ASP A 557 -37.75 -23.10 -8.63
N THR A 558 -36.55 -23.61 -8.35
CA THR A 558 -36.17 -25.01 -8.54
C THR A 558 -35.77 -25.62 -7.20
N PHE A 559 -36.37 -26.75 -6.86
CA PHE A 559 -36.12 -27.47 -5.62
C PHE A 559 -35.69 -28.90 -5.90
N ASP A 560 -34.86 -29.46 -5.03
CA ASP A 560 -34.63 -30.90 -4.99
C ASP A 560 -35.94 -31.61 -4.66
N PHE A 561 -36.22 -32.71 -5.34
CA PHE A 561 -37.44 -33.47 -5.18
C PHE A 561 -37.15 -34.95 -4.97
N SER A 562 -37.78 -35.53 -3.96
CA SER A 562 -37.77 -36.98 -3.74
C SER A 562 -39.05 -37.39 -3.03
N LEU A 563 -39.68 -38.46 -3.51
CA LEU A 563 -40.78 -39.12 -2.79
C LEU A 563 -40.27 -40.07 -1.69
N GLY A 564 -38.96 -40.09 -1.43
CA GLY A 564 -38.30 -41.06 -0.55
C GLY A 564 -38.07 -42.42 -1.24
N SER A 565 -37.15 -43.19 -0.69
CA SER A 565 -37.00 -44.61 -1.03
C SER A 565 -37.90 -45.42 -0.11
N PRO A 566 -38.86 -46.21 -0.62
CA PRO A 566 -39.63 -47.12 0.24
C PRO A 566 -38.70 -48.13 0.90
N GLU A 567 -38.92 -48.45 2.17
CA GLU A 567 -38.27 -49.60 2.80
C GLU A 567 -38.88 -50.91 2.26
N GLU A 568 -38.13 -52.00 2.37
CA GLU A 568 -38.59 -53.33 1.94
C GLU A 568 -39.83 -53.72 2.76
N GLY A 569 -41.01 -53.76 2.12
CA GLY A 569 -42.31 -54.00 2.77
C GLY A 569 -43.28 -52.81 2.77
N ASP A 570 -42.84 -51.60 2.42
CA ASP A 570 -43.73 -50.42 2.41
C ASP A 570 -44.73 -50.43 1.24
N PRO A 571 -46.02 -50.14 1.49
CA PRO A 571 -47.00 -50.06 0.41
C PRO A 571 -46.71 -48.86 -0.50
N LEU A 572 -46.39 -49.14 -1.76
CA LEU A 572 -46.12 -48.12 -2.77
C LEU A 572 -47.40 -47.61 -3.42
N ILE A 573 -47.66 -46.30 -3.40
CA ILE A 573 -48.79 -45.72 -4.14
C ILE A 573 -48.65 -46.04 -5.64
N LYS A 574 -49.62 -46.74 -6.20
CA LYS A 574 -49.71 -47.05 -7.62
C LYS A 574 -50.28 -45.86 -8.39
N GLU A 575 -51.46 -45.40 -8.00
CA GLU A 575 -52.19 -44.31 -8.63
C GLU A 575 -53.17 -43.69 -7.63
N GLY A 576 -53.73 -42.51 -7.92
CA GLY A 576 -54.73 -41.91 -7.05
C GLY A 576 -55.25 -40.56 -7.53
N THR A 577 -56.36 -40.15 -6.91
CA THR A 577 -56.95 -38.82 -7.06
C THR A 577 -56.64 -38.02 -5.81
N PHE A 578 -56.05 -36.85 -5.99
CA PHE A 578 -55.62 -35.96 -4.91
C PHE A 578 -56.41 -34.66 -4.97
N ASN A 579 -56.74 -34.11 -3.80
CA ASN A 579 -57.37 -32.82 -3.64
C ASN A 579 -56.49 -31.92 -2.77
N ILE A 580 -56.18 -30.74 -3.30
CA ILE A 580 -55.60 -29.63 -2.54
C ILE A 580 -56.74 -28.70 -2.16
N ILE A 581 -56.99 -28.58 -0.86
CA ILE A 581 -57.92 -27.62 -0.28
C ILE A 581 -57.07 -26.44 0.18
N ALA A 582 -57.24 -25.30 -0.48
CA ALA A 582 -56.53 -24.06 -0.20
C ALA A 582 -57.50 -23.04 0.40
N ASP A 583 -57.16 -22.50 1.57
CA ASP A 583 -57.88 -21.39 2.20
C ASP A 583 -57.00 -20.14 2.16
N ASN A 584 -57.27 -19.28 1.18
CA ASN A 584 -56.40 -18.15 0.84
C ASN A 584 -56.80 -16.89 1.60
N GLY A 585 -55.91 -16.42 2.47
CA GLY A 585 -56.03 -15.16 3.19
C GLY A 585 -55.26 -14.00 2.55
N PHE A 586 -54.71 -14.15 1.34
CA PHE A 586 -54.05 -13.07 0.60
C PHE A 586 -55.02 -12.34 -0.34
N PRO A 587 -54.82 -11.03 -0.59
CA PRO A 587 -55.65 -10.23 -1.49
C PRO A 587 -55.38 -10.49 -2.98
N PHE A 588 -54.63 -11.53 -3.33
CA PHE A 588 -54.34 -11.94 -4.71
C PHE A 588 -54.77 -13.39 -4.94
N SER A 589 -55.16 -13.69 -6.17
CA SER A 589 -55.36 -15.07 -6.62
C SER A 589 -54.02 -15.67 -7.04
N ALA A 590 -53.85 -16.97 -6.81
CA ALA A 590 -52.64 -17.70 -7.15
C ALA A 590 -52.97 -18.93 -7.97
N SER A 591 -52.14 -19.27 -8.94
CA SER A 591 -52.13 -20.58 -9.57
C SER A 591 -50.71 -21.11 -9.52
N PHE A 592 -50.53 -22.41 -9.34
CA PHE A 592 -49.20 -23.01 -9.28
C PHE A 592 -49.11 -24.26 -10.15
N GLN A 593 -47.91 -24.55 -10.61
CA GLN A 593 -47.60 -25.72 -11.41
C GLN A 593 -46.27 -26.29 -10.97
N LEU A 594 -46.21 -27.62 -10.83
CA LEU A 594 -44.96 -28.33 -10.59
C LEU A 594 -44.55 -29.03 -11.88
N TYR A 595 -43.32 -28.81 -12.30
CA TYR A 595 -42.68 -29.52 -13.41
C TYR A 595 -41.58 -30.40 -12.83
N PHE A 596 -41.66 -31.69 -13.06
CA PHE A 596 -40.75 -32.68 -12.51
C PHE A 596 -39.67 -33.03 -13.54
N TYR A 597 -38.43 -33.12 -13.08
CA TYR A 597 -37.25 -33.35 -13.90
C TYR A 597 -36.38 -34.47 -13.30
N ASP A 598 -35.59 -35.14 -14.14
CA ASP A 598 -34.55 -36.08 -13.71
C ASP A 598 -33.28 -35.37 -13.17
N ASP A 599 -32.27 -36.15 -12.80
CA ASP A 599 -30.96 -35.65 -12.32
C ASP A 599 -30.20 -34.82 -13.37
N GLN A 600 -30.56 -34.93 -14.66
CA GLN A 600 -29.93 -34.20 -15.77
C GLN A 600 -30.79 -33.04 -16.28
N MET A 601 -31.83 -32.62 -15.53
CA MET A 601 -32.78 -31.57 -15.89
C MET A 601 -33.56 -31.85 -17.20
N ASN A 602 -33.79 -33.13 -17.53
CA ASN A 602 -34.75 -33.50 -18.57
C ASN A 602 -36.17 -33.54 -18.00
N PHE A 603 -37.12 -32.94 -18.72
CA PHE A 603 -38.51 -32.89 -18.31
C PHE A 603 -39.14 -34.29 -18.28
N LEU A 604 -39.80 -34.64 -17.17
CA LEU A 604 -40.48 -35.93 -16.98
C LEU A 604 -42.00 -35.78 -16.97
N ASP A 605 -42.55 -34.89 -16.14
CA ASP A 605 -44.01 -34.72 -15.99
C ASP A 605 -44.38 -33.35 -15.39
N SER A 606 -45.67 -33.01 -15.40
CA SER A 606 -46.24 -31.83 -14.76
C SER A 606 -47.41 -32.19 -13.86
N LEU A 607 -47.55 -31.55 -12.69
CA LEU A 607 -48.59 -31.90 -11.72
C LEU A 607 -50.01 -31.69 -12.27
N PHE A 608 -50.32 -30.52 -12.81
CA PHE A 608 -51.62 -30.23 -13.39
C PHE A 608 -51.56 -30.28 -14.92
N THR A 609 -52.60 -30.83 -15.54
CA THR A 609 -52.78 -30.82 -17.01
C THR A 609 -53.77 -29.75 -17.46
N SER A 610 -54.55 -29.20 -16.52
CA SER A 610 -55.50 -28.11 -16.72
C SER A 610 -55.11 -26.90 -15.88
N THR A 611 -55.64 -25.72 -16.25
CA THR A 611 -55.46 -24.50 -15.46
C THR A 611 -56.08 -24.67 -14.07
N ASN A 612 -55.31 -24.35 -13.04
CA ASN A 612 -55.79 -24.24 -11.67
C ASN A 612 -55.82 -22.76 -11.24
N ASN A 613 -56.62 -22.43 -10.24
CA ASN A 613 -56.67 -21.09 -9.67
C ASN A 613 -57.22 -21.15 -8.24
N ILE A 614 -56.43 -20.66 -7.29
CA ILE A 614 -56.81 -20.37 -5.91
C ILE A 614 -57.32 -18.93 -5.89
N ALA A 615 -58.60 -18.76 -5.55
CA ALA A 615 -59.23 -17.45 -5.52
C ALA A 615 -58.66 -16.55 -4.42
N ALA A 616 -58.65 -15.23 -4.66
CA ALA A 616 -58.21 -14.22 -3.70
C ALA A 616 -59.17 -14.10 -2.51
N ALA A 617 -58.67 -13.64 -1.36
CA ALA A 617 -59.49 -13.31 -0.20
C ALA A 617 -60.43 -12.11 -0.48
N LEU A 618 -61.55 -12.03 0.23
CA LEU A 618 -62.48 -10.90 0.14
C LEU A 618 -62.00 -9.74 1.01
N LEU A 619 -62.14 -8.52 0.49
CA LEU A 619 -61.75 -7.28 1.16
C LEU A 619 -62.96 -6.51 1.68
N ASN A 620 -62.78 -5.77 2.77
CA ASN A 620 -63.74 -4.78 3.26
C ASN A 620 -63.49 -3.37 2.66
N ASP A 621 -64.33 -2.39 3.01
CA ASP A 621 -64.21 -0.99 2.57
C ASP A 621 -62.89 -0.31 3.00
N ALA A 622 -62.18 -0.87 3.98
CA ALA A 622 -60.86 -0.41 4.42
C ALA A 622 -59.69 -1.12 3.70
N CYS A 623 -59.98 -1.90 2.66
CA CYS A 623 -59.02 -2.68 1.89
C CYS A 623 -58.23 -3.72 2.71
N LEU A 624 -58.83 -4.19 3.81
CA LEU A 624 -58.30 -5.28 4.63
C LEU A 624 -59.06 -6.57 4.32
N VAL A 625 -58.36 -7.70 4.43
CA VAL A 625 -58.96 -9.03 4.27
C VAL A 625 -60.02 -9.25 5.35
N SER A 626 -61.27 -9.44 4.92
CA SER A 626 -62.41 -9.71 5.80
C SER A 626 -62.75 -11.20 5.88
N GLU A 627 -62.52 -11.94 4.80
CA GLU A 627 -62.85 -13.37 4.71
C GLU A 627 -61.86 -14.08 3.78
N LYS A 628 -61.36 -15.25 4.20
CA LYS A 628 -60.50 -16.08 3.36
C LYS A 628 -61.34 -16.78 2.28
N SER A 629 -60.72 -17.06 1.12
CA SER A 629 -61.39 -17.77 0.03
C SER A 629 -60.97 -19.24 -0.02
N ASN A 630 -61.95 -20.13 0.11
CA ASN A 630 -61.74 -21.57 0.02
C ASN A 630 -61.81 -22.08 -1.43
N THR A 631 -60.77 -22.79 -1.86
CA THR A 631 -60.67 -23.42 -3.19
C THR A 631 -60.29 -24.88 -3.05
N MET A 632 -60.94 -25.78 -3.78
CA MET A 632 -60.51 -27.18 -3.91
C MET A 632 -60.01 -27.46 -5.33
N LEU A 633 -58.76 -27.88 -5.45
CA LEU A 633 -58.11 -28.29 -6.69
C LEU A 633 -57.97 -29.81 -6.71
N THR A 634 -58.50 -30.48 -7.73
CA THR A 634 -58.41 -31.94 -7.88
C THR A 634 -57.47 -32.29 -9.03
N PHE A 635 -56.58 -33.26 -8.82
CA PHE A 635 -55.71 -33.80 -9.87
C PHE A 635 -55.54 -35.32 -9.72
N ASP A 636 -55.41 -35.98 -10.86
CA ASP A 636 -55.17 -37.42 -10.92
C ASP A 636 -53.70 -37.70 -11.21
N ILE A 637 -53.17 -38.70 -10.50
CA ILE A 637 -51.86 -39.29 -10.77
C ILE A 637 -52.10 -40.75 -11.15
N ASP A 638 -52.01 -41.04 -12.45
CA ASP A 638 -52.02 -42.41 -12.96
C ASP A 638 -50.70 -43.13 -12.66
N GLU A 639 -50.67 -44.45 -12.87
CA GLU A 639 -49.50 -45.29 -12.62
C GLU A 639 -48.24 -44.84 -13.37
N ASN A 640 -48.38 -44.38 -14.62
CA ASN A 640 -47.24 -43.94 -15.42
C ASN A 640 -46.65 -42.63 -14.88
N LYS A 641 -47.52 -41.70 -14.49
CA LYS A 641 -47.13 -40.44 -13.86
C LYS A 641 -46.51 -40.68 -12.49
N MET A 642 -47.07 -41.56 -11.68
CA MET A 642 -46.49 -41.92 -10.38
C MET A 642 -45.07 -42.47 -10.53
N ASN A 643 -44.84 -43.34 -11.51
CA ASN A 643 -43.50 -43.87 -11.81
C ASN A 643 -42.52 -42.76 -12.25
N ARG A 644 -42.96 -41.81 -13.08
CA ARG A 644 -42.13 -40.65 -13.46
C ARG A 644 -41.82 -39.74 -12.27
N LEU A 645 -42.79 -39.48 -11.40
CA LEU A 645 -42.60 -38.71 -10.17
C LEU A 645 -41.58 -39.41 -9.24
N ARG A 646 -41.60 -40.74 -9.12
CA ARG A 646 -40.59 -41.50 -8.34
C ARG A 646 -39.18 -41.38 -8.91
N SER A 647 -39.03 -41.30 -10.23
CA SER A 647 -37.74 -41.10 -10.88
C SER A 647 -37.30 -39.63 -10.91
N SER A 648 -38.16 -38.71 -10.47
CA SER A 648 -37.85 -37.28 -10.47
C SER A 648 -36.93 -36.92 -9.31
N LYS A 649 -36.07 -35.94 -9.58
CA LYS A 649 -34.97 -35.52 -8.71
C LYS A 649 -34.97 -34.03 -8.47
N ASN A 650 -35.54 -33.29 -9.42
CA ASN A 650 -35.74 -31.86 -9.35
C ASN A 650 -37.20 -31.54 -9.62
N VAL A 651 -37.72 -30.49 -8.98
CA VAL A 651 -39.03 -29.92 -9.26
C VAL A 651 -38.91 -28.43 -9.48
N ILE A 652 -39.40 -27.94 -10.61
CA ILE A 652 -39.58 -26.51 -10.86
C ILE A 652 -40.99 -26.13 -10.45
N VAL A 653 -41.11 -25.22 -9.49
CA VAL A 653 -42.37 -24.63 -9.06
C VAL A 653 -42.57 -23.34 -9.86
N ARG A 654 -43.67 -23.25 -10.60
CA ARG A 654 -44.12 -21.99 -11.20
C ARG A 654 -45.38 -21.51 -10.52
N SER A 655 -45.32 -20.33 -9.93
CA SER A 655 -46.45 -19.68 -9.28
C SER A 655 -46.82 -18.42 -10.05
N LYS A 656 -48.09 -18.27 -10.39
CA LYS A 656 -48.63 -17.10 -11.08
C LYS A 656 -49.62 -16.39 -10.18
N PHE A 657 -49.41 -15.09 -9.99
CA PHE A 657 -50.22 -14.24 -9.12
C PHE A 657 -50.97 -13.17 -9.93
N ASN A 658 -52.21 -12.92 -9.52
CA ASN A 658 -53.06 -11.90 -10.10
C ASN A 658 -53.81 -11.14 -9.00
N THR A 659 -53.86 -9.82 -9.10
CA THR A 659 -54.68 -8.96 -8.24
C THR A 659 -55.88 -8.44 -9.02
N THR A 660 -57.03 -8.31 -8.35
CA THR A 660 -58.20 -7.63 -8.94
C THR A 660 -58.54 -6.40 -8.09
N PRO A 661 -58.11 -5.19 -8.50
CA PRO A 661 -58.46 -3.96 -7.80
C PRO A 661 -59.98 -3.78 -7.76
N THR A 662 -60.52 -3.45 -6.60
CA THR A 662 -61.96 -3.23 -6.39
C THR A 662 -62.14 -1.89 -5.69
N PRO A 663 -62.83 -0.90 -6.27
CA PRO A 663 -63.01 0.40 -5.62
C PRO A 663 -63.60 0.25 -4.21
N PRO A 664 -63.02 0.90 -3.17
CA PRO A 664 -62.02 1.97 -3.23
C PRO A 664 -60.54 1.52 -3.29
N CYS A 665 -60.24 0.22 -3.31
CA CYS A 665 -58.90 -0.36 -3.25
C CYS A 665 -58.18 -0.34 -4.61
N THR A 666 -57.31 0.64 -4.81
CA THR A 666 -56.50 0.79 -6.04
C THR A 666 -55.22 -0.06 -6.03
N TYR A 667 -54.60 -0.22 -4.87
CA TYR A 667 -53.46 -1.10 -4.62
C TYR A 667 -53.79 -2.04 -3.47
N LEU A 668 -53.22 -3.24 -3.50
CA LEU A 668 -53.52 -4.27 -2.50
C LEU A 668 -52.29 -4.46 -1.59
N LYS A 669 -52.46 -4.10 -0.32
CA LYS A 669 -51.40 -4.18 0.69
C LYS A 669 -51.36 -5.55 1.36
N ILE A 670 -50.16 -6.10 1.51
CA ILE A 670 -49.91 -7.37 2.20
C ILE A 670 -49.57 -7.09 3.67
N TYR A 671 -50.18 -7.86 4.55
CA TYR A 671 -49.97 -7.85 5.99
C TYR A 671 -49.44 -9.20 6.46
N ASN A 672 -48.68 -9.20 7.57
CA ASN A 672 -48.08 -10.41 8.13
C ASN A 672 -49.10 -11.49 8.55
N ASN A 673 -50.36 -11.11 8.75
CA ASN A 673 -51.45 -12.00 9.14
C ASN A 673 -52.19 -12.62 7.93
N ASN A 674 -51.81 -12.26 6.70
CA ASN A 674 -52.30 -12.92 5.50
C ASN A 674 -51.60 -14.28 5.37
N LEU A 675 -52.40 -15.35 5.36
CA LEU A 675 -51.92 -16.74 5.34
C LEU A 675 -52.69 -17.55 4.30
N LEU A 676 -51.98 -18.41 3.57
CA LEU A 676 -52.53 -19.43 2.69
C LEU A 676 -52.44 -20.80 3.38
N ASP A 677 -53.58 -21.29 3.87
CA ASP A 677 -53.63 -22.62 4.48
C ASP A 677 -53.87 -23.67 3.40
N ILE A 678 -53.00 -24.68 3.32
CA ILE A 678 -53.06 -25.74 2.31
C ILE A 678 -53.23 -27.10 3.00
N LYS A 679 -54.22 -27.86 2.54
CA LYS A 679 -54.45 -29.24 2.96
C LYS A 679 -54.48 -30.17 1.76
N LEU A 680 -53.54 -31.11 1.70
CA LEU A 680 -53.53 -32.18 0.71
C LEU A 680 -54.28 -33.39 1.27
N THR A 681 -55.26 -33.86 0.52
CA THR A 681 -55.98 -35.12 0.76
C THR A 681 -55.94 -35.95 -0.50
N GLY A 682 -56.14 -37.25 -0.41
CA GLY A 682 -56.34 -38.04 -1.61
C GLY A 682 -56.86 -39.43 -1.31
N SER A 683 -57.29 -40.09 -2.39
CA SER A 683 -57.65 -41.50 -2.44
C SER A 683 -56.68 -42.18 -3.40
N PHE A 684 -55.93 -43.17 -2.92
CA PHE A 684 -54.88 -43.82 -3.68
C PHE A 684 -55.01 -45.34 -3.59
N ILE A 685 -54.55 -45.99 -4.66
CA ILE A 685 -54.40 -47.44 -4.77
C ILE A 685 -52.92 -47.74 -4.55
N TYR A 686 -52.60 -48.80 -3.80
CA TYR A 686 -51.23 -49.25 -3.56
C TYR A 686 -50.89 -50.48 -4.43
N TYR A 687 -49.61 -50.67 -4.75
CA TYR A 687 -49.12 -51.97 -5.19
C TYR A 687 -49.27 -52.98 -4.05
N SER A 688 -49.87 -54.14 -4.33
CA SER A 688 -50.07 -55.18 -3.31
C SER A 688 -48.83 -56.07 -3.17
N GLY A 689 -48.25 -56.12 -1.96
CA GLY A 689 -47.35 -57.18 -1.48
C GLY A 689 -45.99 -57.29 -2.19
N PHE A 690 -44.91 -57.19 -1.41
CA PHE A 690 -43.61 -57.74 -1.79
C PHE A 690 -43.60 -59.26 -1.71
#